data_AF-A0A919EJP1-F1
#
_entry.id   AF-A0A919EJP1-F1
#
_cell.length_a   1.000
_cell.length_b   1.000
_cell.length_c   1.000
_cell.angle_alpha   90.00
_cell.angle_beta   90.00
_cell.angle_gamma   90.00
#
_symmetry.space_group_name_H-M   'P 1'
#
loop_
_entity.id
_entity.type
_entity.pdbx_description
1 polymer ?
#
loop_
_entity_poly.entity_id
_entity_poly.type
_entity_poly.pdbx_seq_one_letter_code
_entity_poly.pdbx_strand_id
1 'polypeptide(L)'
;MERGISVDNSAGNVVIGDNNVVGAAAWPPVRSAYRKRVLINAPSQLVDREKELAELAAFCLAGRGYAWWRADAWAGKTALMAWFALHPPQGVRVVPFFVTARWSFQSDAEAYVDVVLEQLAELAGQALPAMLTPATREAHLLDLYSLAAQVCSERGERLVLLVDGLDEDRGVTTGSEAHSIAALLPYDIPVVVSGRLNPPLPPDVPEDHPLQDPGIVRVLAPSSAARAIRSEAERELKGLLMAGGLPRDLLGLLTAAGGGLTADDLAELTGEGQYQVRDLLRTRTGRTFVRVGEVYLLAHEELQSLAVEMIGPRGVARYRDVVHVWAERWGSRHWPEETPAYLLRGWFSLLRDTGDLGRMRRCALDAARHDRLLAVTGGDRAALTEIEATEAALIDGGVPDFLDFLRLVVAREELVNTSDNIPPTLPWAWAKLGRYDRAEGLARSIVLDEWRALALVDVAKELHRVGRRSDAGALLSAAQEAAEQADDTFGSERDWALQAVSRGWIHVGFHDKAVECARLVEAPWLRAELLCEVSRAWRASGERDHALYRTEEDIVARVLLLATAAVGHAERGDVDEALRLAGEAGPGEEALPLAHIASALLRAGDKRAAGILDRMEAALCASPVLPGVVEALAKAGEHGRAMTAAERFDEPESRDWAVCDVVAALMAAGQVDRAQALAESIQDPGARASALCEVVAGRAVRSAADEADGLSTAVELARSLDEPAGRDRALRAVVEALAEAGDFDRAEALARAQAPYPTLSREPLGVVVEALARSGDLSRARGIAPDVPLGNGRFALVRGVVTACSDGAGSPEAAAVAAEVVADAERQARSESCAGHLDFFHTALSLAKGGFDDLARDLLRGFEGRGGLARASDEGENDSIGWQIHAASTIETLVRLGEFDRAHTLIRRLGGGPATYRAVLQSMQHLCGEGLFTQAEALAAALEAQAGEGLWEILAKGVAEHGDAASAEPYARRVTTAHGRVDAWTAIAVAHTKAGEEELARVCLDEGLSHYEQTPYAFMSIPGVLRAFFALGEWDAGDALLADVVSRTKNTSDWAASVLLTETVRALVAEDEYDRARAFLRSLPDDAGTLLVRITMVLALAEAGERDRATAEIQAKGLLADAEDADRMPFGLGRLVRVVSPSDGRVLLARLLRRHSLEDLLDDVLYLEPAAAPFVFEWCTAKATNRA
;
A
#
# COMPACT_ATOMS: atom_id res chain seq x y z
N MET A 1 -19.80 42.49 -33.40
CA MET A 1 -19.49 43.44 -32.30
C MET A 1 -18.64 42.63 -31.34
N GLU A 2 -17.32 42.80 -31.43
CA GLU A 2 -16.34 42.07 -30.61
C GLU A 2 -16.59 42.35 -29.13
N ARG A 3 -16.67 41.29 -28.31
CA ARG A 3 -16.49 41.37 -26.87
C ARG A 3 -15.62 40.18 -26.46
N GLY A 4 -14.46 40.51 -25.91
CA GLY A 4 -13.36 39.60 -25.65
C GLY A 4 -13.71 38.55 -24.60
N ILE A 5 -13.23 37.33 -24.87
CA ILE A 5 -13.12 36.25 -23.90
C ILE A 5 -11.81 36.51 -23.15
N SER A 6 -11.89 36.83 -21.85
CA SER A 6 -10.75 36.65 -20.95
C SER A 6 -10.88 35.26 -20.34
N VAL A 7 -9.93 34.39 -20.67
CA VAL A 7 -9.76 33.09 -20.04
C VAL A 7 -8.85 33.30 -18.82
N ASP A 8 -9.37 33.03 -17.63
CA ASP A 8 -8.57 32.81 -16.42
C ASP A 8 -8.64 31.30 -16.13
N ASN A 9 -7.48 30.65 -16.14
CA ASN A 9 -7.32 29.19 -16.13
C ASN A 9 -7.08 28.61 -14.72
N SER A 10 -7.62 29.24 -13.67
CA SER A 10 -7.35 28.84 -12.29
C SER A 10 -8.50 28.11 -11.58
N ALA A 11 -9.71 28.08 -12.14
CA ALA A 11 -10.84 27.31 -11.59
C ALA A 11 -11.77 26.86 -12.72
N GLY A 12 -11.72 25.59 -13.10
CA GLY A 12 -12.46 25.05 -14.25
C GLY A 12 -13.99 25.12 -14.14
N ASN A 13 -14.58 26.28 -14.42
CA ASN A 13 -16.03 26.48 -14.54
C ASN A 13 -16.38 27.13 -15.89
N VAL A 14 -17.13 26.42 -16.73
CA VAL A 14 -17.73 26.95 -17.96
C VAL A 14 -19.17 27.38 -17.67
N VAL A 15 -19.50 28.65 -17.92
CA VAL A 15 -20.87 29.18 -17.80
C VAL A 15 -21.53 29.21 -19.19
N ILE A 16 -22.63 28.47 -19.39
CA ILE A 16 -23.51 28.63 -20.54
C ILE A 16 -24.95 28.81 -20.06
N GLY A 17 -25.47 30.04 -20.18
CA GLY A 17 -26.91 30.33 -20.32
C GLY A 17 -27.78 30.16 -19.07
N ASP A 18 -28.86 30.94 -19.04
CA ASP A 18 -29.70 31.18 -17.86
C ASP A 18 -30.35 29.91 -17.29
N ASN A 19 -30.11 29.67 -15.99
CA ASN A 19 -30.82 28.78 -15.08
C ASN A 19 -30.57 27.25 -15.09
N ASN A 20 -29.40 26.75 -15.49
CA ASN A 20 -28.99 25.38 -15.14
C ASN A 20 -27.59 25.35 -14.49
N VAL A 21 -27.51 24.90 -13.24
CA VAL A 21 -26.26 24.49 -12.58
C VAL A 21 -26.23 22.96 -12.58
N VAL A 22 -25.25 22.35 -13.26
CA VAL A 22 -24.97 20.91 -13.16
C VAL A 22 -23.96 20.74 -12.02
N GLY A 23 -24.45 20.36 -10.84
CA GLY A 23 -23.61 20.14 -9.66
C GLY A 23 -22.89 18.79 -9.74
N ALA A 24 -21.57 18.80 -9.55
CA ALA A 24 -20.85 17.65 -9.01
C ALA A 24 -21.50 17.27 -7.67
N ALA A 25 -21.68 15.97 -7.41
CA ALA A 25 -22.25 15.50 -6.14
C ALA A 25 -21.41 16.05 -4.99
N ALA A 26 -21.94 17.06 -4.32
CA ALA A 26 -21.35 17.65 -3.14
C ALA A 26 -21.27 16.53 -2.10
N TRP A 27 -20.04 16.15 -1.72
CA TRP A 27 -19.88 15.30 -0.54
C TRP A 27 -20.61 16.00 0.60
N PRO A 28 -21.29 15.24 1.49
CA PRO A 28 -22.00 15.86 2.58
C PRO A 28 -21.01 16.81 3.28
N PRO A 29 -21.39 18.08 3.47
CA PRO A 29 -20.49 19.04 4.09
C PRO A 29 -20.04 18.41 5.39
N VAL A 30 -18.73 18.42 5.57
CA VAL A 30 -18.07 17.86 6.73
C VAL A 30 -18.81 18.34 7.98
N ARG A 31 -19.03 17.47 8.98
CA ARG A 31 -19.68 17.85 10.24
C ARG A 31 -18.72 17.61 11.37
N SER A 32 -18.04 18.67 11.79
CA SER A 32 -17.06 18.55 12.84
C SER A 32 -17.72 18.19 14.17
N ALA A 33 -17.24 17.10 14.77
CA ALA A 33 -17.63 16.70 16.13
C ALA A 33 -16.96 17.58 17.20
N TYR A 34 -16.06 18.51 16.80
CA TYR A 34 -15.19 19.26 17.69
C TYR A 34 -15.95 20.18 18.66
N ARG A 35 -17.18 20.59 18.34
CA ARG A 35 -18.04 21.32 19.30
C ARG A 35 -18.29 20.55 20.61
N LYS A 36 -18.36 19.21 20.57
CA LYS A 36 -18.46 18.38 21.80
C LYS A 36 -17.20 18.45 22.66
N ARG A 37 -16.04 18.69 22.05
CA ARG A 37 -14.75 18.89 22.74
C ARG A 37 -14.73 20.24 23.46
N VAL A 38 -15.15 21.32 22.78
CA VAL A 38 -15.21 22.66 23.38
C VAL A 38 -16.14 22.69 24.61
N LEU A 39 -17.24 21.92 24.57
CA LEU A 39 -18.16 21.77 25.70
C LEU A 39 -17.53 21.17 26.97
N ILE A 40 -16.45 20.38 26.84
CA ILE A 40 -15.73 19.80 28.00
C ILE A 40 -14.91 20.88 28.73
N ASN A 41 -14.37 21.83 27.97
CA ASN A 41 -13.52 22.91 28.49
C ASN A 41 -14.32 24.15 28.95
N ALA A 42 -15.59 24.24 28.56
CA ALA A 42 -16.45 25.35 28.92
C ALA A 42 -17.02 25.22 30.34
N PRO A 43 -16.94 26.27 31.18
CA PRO A 43 -17.60 26.26 32.48
C PRO A 43 -19.12 26.32 32.32
N SER A 44 -19.86 25.86 33.34
CA SER A 44 -21.33 26.00 33.37
C SER A 44 -21.79 27.46 33.49
N GLN A 45 -20.96 28.33 34.05
CA GLN A 45 -21.15 29.77 34.10
C GLN A 45 -19.79 30.48 34.09
N LEU A 46 -19.62 31.50 33.25
CA LEU A 46 -18.46 32.40 33.29
C LEU A 46 -18.77 33.60 34.22
N VAL A 47 -17.85 33.94 35.13
CA VAL A 47 -18.03 34.94 36.18
C VAL A 47 -16.93 36.00 36.11
N ASP A 48 -17.29 37.29 36.29
CA ASP A 48 -16.37 38.45 36.32
C ASP A 48 -15.51 38.61 35.06
N ARG A 49 -16.09 38.40 33.86
CA ARG A 49 -15.37 38.43 32.56
C ARG A 49 -16.10 39.22 31.46
N GLU A 50 -17.09 40.03 31.84
CA GLU A 50 -17.92 40.79 30.92
C GLU A 50 -17.11 41.80 30.11
N LYS A 51 -16.06 42.38 30.71
CA LYS A 51 -15.18 43.35 30.04
C LYS A 51 -14.36 42.69 28.94
N GLU A 52 -13.76 41.54 29.22
CA GLU A 52 -12.94 40.80 28.26
C GLU A 52 -13.78 40.16 27.16
N LEU A 53 -14.99 39.66 27.48
CA LEU A 53 -15.95 39.24 26.46
C LEU A 53 -16.38 40.39 25.55
N ALA A 54 -16.60 41.59 26.10
CA ALA A 54 -16.93 42.78 25.30
C ALA A 54 -15.75 43.20 24.40
N GLU A 55 -14.51 43.06 24.87
CA GLU A 55 -13.30 43.33 24.08
C GLU A 55 -13.11 42.31 22.96
N LEU A 56 -13.24 41.00 23.25
CA LEU A 56 -13.22 39.93 22.26
C LEU A 56 -14.31 40.15 21.20
N ALA A 57 -15.53 40.46 21.63
CA ALA A 57 -16.64 40.74 20.71
C ALA A 57 -16.36 41.96 19.84
N ALA A 58 -15.85 43.06 20.40
CA ALA A 58 -15.50 44.26 19.65
C ALA A 58 -14.39 44.00 18.62
N PHE A 59 -13.38 43.20 18.98
CA PHE A 59 -12.32 42.79 18.06
C PHE A 59 -12.87 41.95 16.90
N CYS A 60 -13.64 40.90 17.19
CA CYS A 60 -14.24 40.04 16.17
C CYS A 60 -15.18 40.82 15.23
N LEU A 61 -15.92 41.79 15.77
CA LEU A 61 -16.79 42.69 15.00
C LEU A 61 -16.03 43.78 14.23
N ALA A 62 -14.74 44.01 14.49
CA ALA A 62 -13.89 44.92 13.72
C ALA A 62 -13.38 44.26 12.42
N GLY A 63 -13.18 42.94 12.44
CA GLY A 63 -13.03 42.09 11.24
C GLY A 63 -11.66 42.08 10.57
N ARG A 64 -10.58 42.46 11.27
CA ARG A 64 -9.19 42.27 10.81
C ARG A 64 -8.19 42.32 11.95
N GLY A 65 -7.04 41.66 11.77
CA GLY A 65 -5.88 41.71 12.67
C GLY A 65 -5.80 40.54 13.65
N TYR A 66 -4.84 40.63 14.58
CA TYR A 66 -4.60 39.61 15.60
C TYR A 66 -4.90 40.15 17.00
N ALA A 67 -5.31 39.25 17.89
CA ALA A 67 -5.41 39.52 19.33
C ALA A 67 -4.78 38.37 20.11
N TRP A 68 -3.71 38.66 20.87
CA TRP A 68 -3.00 37.67 21.65
C TRP A 68 -3.26 37.80 23.14
N TRP A 69 -4.13 36.94 23.66
CA TRP A 69 -4.49 36.90 25.07
C TRP A 69 -3.46 36.11 25.88
N ARG A 70 -2.61 36.83 26.60
CA ARG A 70 -1.58 36.24 27.44
C ARG A 70 -1.97 36.30 28.90
N ALA A 71 -1.78 35.19 29.59
CA ALA A 71 -2.05 35.12 31.02
C ALA A 71 -1.20 34.05 31.69
N ASP A 72 -0.97 34.25 32.99
CA ASP A 72 -0.41 33.22 33.86
C ASP A 72 -1.29 31.98 33.92
N ALA A 73 -0.68 30.86 34.32
CA ALA A 73 -1.41 29.62 34.60
C ALA A 73 -2.54 29.90 35.60
N TRP A 74 -3.72 29.31 35.35
CA TRP A 74 -4.94 29.50 36.14
C TRP A 74 -5.54 30.92 36.10
N ALA A 75 -5.32 31.68 35.04
CA ALA A 75 -6.06 32.94 34.83
C ALA A 75 -7.49 32.73 34.30
N GLY A 76 -7.84 31.51 33.86
CA GLY A 76 -9.13 31.19 33.23
C GLY A 76 -9.18 31.49 31.74
N LYS A 77 -8.03 31.43 31.02
CA LYS A 77 -7.94 31.64 29.57
C LYS A 77 -8.81 30.66 28.80
N THR A 78 -8.55 29.37 28.95
CA THR A 78 -9.30 28.29 28.28
C THR A 78 -10.79 28.35 28.59
N ALA A 79 -11.17 28.69 29.82
CA ALA A 79 -12.57 28.88 30.20
C ALA A 79 -13.21 30.08 29.49
N LEU A 80 -12.51 31.22 29.38
CA LEU A 80 -12.96 32.40 28.63
C LEU A 80 -13.07 32.09 27.13
N MET A 81 -12.07 31.42 26.55
CA MET A 81 -12.02 31.07 25.14
C MET A 81 -13.07 30.03 24.75
N ALA A 82 -13.25 28.98 25.55
CA ALA A 82 -14.28 27.96 25.33
C ALA A 82 -15.69 28.55 25.51
N TRP A 83 -15.88 29.42 26.51
CA TRP A 83 -17.14 30.13 26.67
C TRP A 83 -17.45 31.03 25.48
N PHE A 84 -16.47 31.81 24.99
CA PHE A 84 -16.62 32.68 23.84
C PHE A 84 -16.90 31.91 22.55
N ALA A 85 -16.18 30.80 22.31
CA ALA A 85 -16.41 29.94 21.15
C ALA A 85 -17.83 29.34 21.11
N LEU A 86 -18.41 29.04 22.27
CA LEU A 86 -19.79 28.55 22.38
C LEU A 86 -20.86 29.66 22.36
N HIS A 87 -20.48 30.89 22.70
CA HIS A 87 -21.37 32.04 22.80
C HIS A 87 -20.81 33.27 22.05
N PRO A 88 -20.52 33.18 20.73
CA PRO A 88 -20.02 34.31 19.97
C PRO A 88 -21.11 35.39 19.80
N PRO A 89 -20.74 36.66 19.63
CA PRO A 89 -21.71 37.72 19.34
C PRO A 89 -22.40 37.49 17.99
N GLN A 90 -23.59 38.06 17.81
CA GLN A 90 -24.35 37.93 16.56
C GLN A 90 -23.54 38.47 15.37
N GLY A 91 -23.46 37.70 14.29
CA GLY A 91 -22.67 38.06 13.11
C GLY A 91 -21.19 37.64 13.19
N VAL A 92 -20.78 36.82 14.16
CA VAL A 92 -19.44 36.25 14.25
C VAL A 92 -19.52 34.73 14.27
N ARG A 93 -18.70 34.09 13.43
CA ARG A 93 -18.53 32.64 13.36
C ARG A 93 -17.13 32.26 13.80
N VAL A 94 -17.02 31.51 14.89
CA VAL A 94 -15.72 31.12 15.47
C VAL A 94 -15.36 29.70 15.03
N VAL A 95 -14.13 29.51 14.57
CA VAL A 95 -13.48 28.21 14.38
C VAL A 95 -12.50 28.01 15.54
N PRO A 96 -12.87 27.23 16.56
CA PRO A 96 -12.00 26.99 17.70
C PRO A 96 -11.03 25.84 17.48
N PHE A 97 -9.80 26.01 17.97
CA PHE A 97 -8.84 24.95 18.21
C PHE A 97 -8.24 25.13 19.61
N PHE A 98 -8.24 24.06 20.40
CA PHE A 98 -7.66 24.02 21.74
C PHE A 98 -6.44 23.10 21.71
N VAL A 99 -5.25 23.67 21.77
CA VAL A 99 -4.00 22.93 21.90
C VAL A 99 -3.99 22.31 23.31
N THR A 100 -3.77 21.00 23.43
CA THR A 100 -3.64 20.34 24.74
C THR A 100 -2.67 19.17 24.69
N ALA A 101 -1.72 19.16 25.61
CA ALA A 101 -0.69 18.15 25.71
C ALA A 101 -1.12 16.91 26.55
N ARG A 102 -2.37 16.88 27.06
CA ARG A 102 -3.02 15.70 27.70
C ARG A 102 -3.14 14.50 26.77
N TRP A 103 -3.32 14.76 25.47
CA TRP A 103 -3.56 13.75 24.46
C TRP A 103 -2.47 13.88 23.43
N SER A 104 -1.60 12.89 23.34
CA SER A 104 -0.43 12.87 22.44
C SER A 104 -0.76 12.93 20.94
N PHE A 105 -2.03 13.09 20.57
CA PHE A 105 -2.53 13.22 19.20
C PHE A 105 -3.16 14.60 18.91
N GLN A 106 -3.07 15.58 19.84
CA GLN A 106 -3.71 16.91 19.71
C GLN A 106 -2.84 18.07 20.22
N SER A 107 -1.53 17.97 20.01
CA SER A 107 -0.55 18.93 20.54
C SER A 107 0.46 19.41 19.51
N ASP A 108 0.24 19.16 18.23
CA ASP A 108 1.16 19.45 17.12
C ASP A 108 0.42 20.06 15.92
N ALA A 109 1.20 20.48 14.92
CA ALA A 109 0.69 21.08 13.69
C ALA A 109 -0.21 20.13 12.87
N GLU A 110 0.08 18.83 12.82
CA GLU A 110 -0.75 17.87 12.11
C GLU A 110 -2.18 17.83 12.68
N ALA A 111 -2.30 17.75 14.01
CA ALA A 111 -3.61 17.77 14.65
C ALA A 111 -4.36 19.11 14.48
N TYR A 112 -3.64 20.23 14.45
CA TYR A 112 -4.22 21.54 14.14
C TYR A 112 -4.77 21.58 12.72
N VAL A 113 -3.97 21.15 11.74
CA VAL A 113 -4.37 21.10 10.34
C VAL A 113 -5.61 20.24 10.19
N ASP A 114 -5.59 18.99 10.65
CA ASP A 114 -6.71 18.04 10.48
C ASP A 114 -8.02 18.56 11.09
N VAL A 115 -7.97 19.13 12.30
CA VAL A 115 -9.17 19.61 13.01
C VAL A 115 -9.71 20.93 12.46
N VAL A 116 -8.84 21.85 12.07
CA VAL A 116 -9.28 23.16 11.56
C VAL A 116 -9.76 23.04 10.12
N LEU A 117 -9.09 22.23 9.31
CA LEU A 117 -9.48 21.89 7.94
C LEU A 117 -10.88 21.24 7.91
N GLU A 118 -11.19 20.32 8.84
CA GLU A 118 -12.54 19.75 9.03
C GLU A 118 -13.61 20.83 9.28
N GLN A 119 -13.32 21.77 10.19
CA GLN A 119 -14.26 22.84 10.55
C GLN A 119 -14.44 23.89 9.45
N LEU A 120 -13.38 24.25 8.72
CA LEU A 120 -13.45 25.19 7.61
C LEU A 120 -14.23 24.60 6.43
N ALA A 121 -14.02 23.30 6.14
CA ALA A 121 -14.78 22.59 5.12
C ALA A 121 -16.28 22.53 5.46
N GLU A 122 -16.64 22.28 6.72
CA GLU A 122 -18.03 22.40 7.20
C GLU A 122 -18.63 23.78 6.91
N LEU A 123 -17.89 24.86 7.22
CA LEU A 123 -18.37 26.23 7.06
C LEU A 123 -18.48 26.65 5.59
N ALA A 124 -17.50 26.27 4.79
CA ALA A 124 -17.48 26.47 3.35
C ALA A 124 -18.52 25.59 2.62
N GLY A 125 -19.08 24.58 3.30
CA GLY A 125 -19.99 23.61 2.71
C GLY A 125 -19.31 22.70 1.70
N GLN A 126 -18.00 22.51 1.85
CA GLN A 126 -17.15 21.73 0.94
C GLN A 126 -16.81 20.36 1.52
N ALA A 127 -16.50 19.46 0.59
CA ALA A 127 -15.80 18.22 0.85
C ALA A 127 -14.33 18.49 1.17
N LEU A 128 -13.70 17.63 1.97
CA LEU A 128 -12.23 17.55 1.99
C LEU A 128 -11.75 16.61 0.88
N PRO A 129 -10.65 16.89 0.18
CA PRO A 129 -10.09 15.96 -0.81
C PRO A 129 -9.76 14.59 -0.20
N ALA A 130 -9.92 13.51 -0.98
CA ALA A 130 -9.65 12.14 -0.52
C ALA A 130 -8.18 11.91 -0.15
N MET A 131 -7.26 12.69 -0.73
CA MET A 131 -5.82 12.57 -0.56
C MET A 131 -5.24 13.90 -0.08
N LEU A 132 -5.18 14.06 1.23
CA LEU A 132 -4.44 15.14 1.89
C LEU A 132 -3.10 14.57 2.33
N THR A 133 -2.09 14.65 1.45
CA THR A 133 -0.72 14.28 1.81
C THR A 133 -0.15 15.35 2.76
N PRO A 134 0.86 15.01 3.59
CA PRO A 134 1.53 16.02 4.42
C PRO A 134 1.95 17.27 3.63
N ALA A 135 2.41 17.09 2.38
CA ALA A 135 2.83 18.17 1.49
C ALA A 135 1.70 19.07 0.94
N THR A 136 0.47 18.58 0.78
CA THR A 136 -0.66 19.37 0.20
C THR A 136 -1.63 19.91 1.24
N ARG A 137 -1.58 19.38 2.46
CA ARG A 137 -2.46 19.73 3.58
C ARG A 137 -2.46 21.22 3.93
N GLU A 138 -1.28 21.83 3.98
CA GLU A 138 -1.14 23.24 4.34
C GLU A 138 -1.71 24.17 3.27
N ALA A 139 -1.46 23.87 1.99
CA ALA A 139 -2.01 24.64 0.88
C ALA A 139 -3.56 24.61 0.88
N HIS A 140 -4.16 23.44 1.12
CA HIS A 140 -5.60 23.30 1.23
C HIS A 140 -6.19 24.03 2.45
N LEU A 141 -5.49 24.02 3.59
CA LEU A 141 -5.89 24.78 4.78
C LEU A 141 -5.96 26.28 4.48
N LEU A 142 -4.95 26.84 3.79
CA LEU A 142 -4.90 28.25 3.39
C LEU A 142 -6.04 28.64 2.43
N ASP A 143 -6.33 27.78 1.45
CA ASP A 143 -7.45 27.99 0.52
C ASP A 143 -8.81 27.98 1.26
N LEU A 144 -9.00 27.03 2.18
CA LEU A 144 -10.24 26.91 2.95
C LEU A 144 -10.46 28.07 3.91
N TYR A 145 -9.40 28.69 4.45
CA TYR A 145 -9.55 29.92 5.24
C TYR A 145 -10.19 31.05 4.42
N SER A 146 -9.69 31.26 3.21
CA SER A 146 -10.18 32.29 2.29
C SER A 146 -11.63 32.02 1.88
N LEU A 147 -11.93 30.77 1.52
CA LEU A 147 -13.26 30.38 1.07
C LEU A 147 -14.30 30.44 2.20
N ALA A 148 -13.99 29.87 3.38
CA ALA A 148 -14.90 29.92 4.51
C ALA A 148 -15.17 31.36 4.97
N ALA A 149 -14.16 32.25 4.90
CA ALA A 149 -14.32 33.66 5.20
C ALA A 149 -15.28 34.35 4.21
N GLN A 150 -15.15 34.06 2.91
CA GLN A 150 -16.07 34.56 1.89
C GLN A 150 -17.51 34.09 2.14
N VAL A 151 -17.71 32.79 2.38
CA VAL A 151 -19.04 32.21 2.66
C VAL A 151 -19.67 32.81 3.92
N CYS A 152 -18.88 33.05 4.98
CA CYS A 152 -19.36 33.76 6.16
C CYS A 152 -19.77 35.20 5.83
N SER A 153 -18.95 35.92 5.06
CA SER A 153 -19.24 37.30 4.65
C SER A 153 -20.52 37.41 3.83
N GLU A 154 -20.78 36.46 2.92
CA GLU A 154 -22.02 36.39 2.13
C GLU A 154 -23.26 36.18 3.01
N ARG A 155 -23.11 35.52 4.17
CA ARG A 155 -24.16 35.34 5.18
C ARG A 155 -24.29 36.52 6.15
N GLY A 156 -23.49 37.57 5.97
CA GLY A 156 -23.43 38.70 6.90
C GLY A 156 -22.72 38.38 8.22
N GLU A 157 -21.95 37.29 8.25
CA GLU A 157 -21.15 36.85 9.38
C GLU A 157 -19.66 37.12 9.12
N ARG A 158 -18.85 37.14 10.18
CA ARG A 158 -17.39 37.25 10.08
C ARG A 158 -16.75 35.99 10.63
N LEU A 159 -15.91 35.35 9.83
CA LEU A 159 -15.11 34.21 10.26
C LEU A 159 -13.99 34.68 11.19
N VAL A 160 -13.79 33.97 12.30
CA VAL A 160 -12.72 34.22 13.27
C VAL A 160 -12.09 32.90 13.64
N LEU A 161 -10.77 32.81 13.55
CA LEU A 161 -10.00 31.69 14.07
C LEU A 161 -9.67 31.96 15.55
N LEU A 162 -9.94 30.99 16.41
CA LEU A 162 -9.60 31.04 17.83
C LEU A 162 -8.71 29.85 18.17
N VAL A 163 -7.46 30.12 18.55
CA VAL A 163 -6.49 29.10 18.98
C VAL A 163 -6.14 29.34 20.45
N ASP A 164 -6.60 28.45 21.33
CA ASP A 164 -6.29 28.49 22.76
C ASP A 164 -5.11 27.57 23.08
N GLY A 165 -4.15 28.05 23.87
CA GLY A 165 -3.04 27.22 24.34
C GLY A 165 -1.84 27.16 23.39
N LEU A 166 -1.56 28.21 22.61
CA LEU A 166 -0.43 28.23 21.66
C LEU A 166 0.94 27.97 22.33
N ASP A 167 1.05 28.16 23.66
CA ASP A 167 2.24 27.80 24.43
C ASP A 167 2.42 26.29 24.70
N GLU A 168 1.42 25.47 24.38
CA GLU A 168 1.41 24.02 24.58
C GLU A 168 1.69 23.23 23.29
N ASP A 169 2.05 23.95 22.22
CA ASP A 169 2.46 23.38 20.94
C ASP A 169 3.78 22.59 21.10
N ARG A 170 3.76 21.32 20.67
CA ARG A 170 4.89 20.38 20.70
C ARG A 170 5.52 20.20 19.32
N GLY A 171 5.03 20.88 18.27
CA GLY A 171 5.49 20.73 16.88
C GLY A 171 6.95 21.08 16.61
N VAL A 172 7.71 21.57 17.60
CA VAL A 172 9.13 21.95 17.46
C VAL A 172 10.04 20.91 18.13
N THR A 173 9.97 19.65 17.68
CA THR A 173 10.98 18.62 18.00
C THR A 173 11.55 17.98 16.73
N THR A 174 12.68 18.54 16.29
CA THR A 174 13.70 17.99 15.36
C THR A 174 13.24 17.26 14.09
N GLY A 175 13.08 18.04 13.01
CA GLY A 175 13.03 17.64 11.60
C GLY A 175 12.93 18.92 10.73
N SER A 176 13.40 18.91 9.47
CA SER A 176 13.31 20.10 8.58
C SER A 176 11.90 20.45 8.12
N GLU A 177 10.94 19.53 8.29
CA GLU A 177 9.52 19.68 7.94
C GLU A 177 8.60 19.95 9.15
N ALA A 178 9.16 20.08 10.36
CA ALA A 178 8.37 20.26 11.57
C ALA A 178 7.94 21.75 11.74
N HIS A 179 6.69 22.06 11.41
CA HIS A 179 6.10 23.39 11.57
C HIS A 179 5.43 23.57 12.95
N SER A 180 5.54 24.76 13.54
CA SER A 180 4.72 25.16 14.67
C SER A 180 3.32 25.57 14.21
N ILE A 181 2.32 25.38 15.05
CA ILE A 181 0.95 25.88 14.82
C ILE A 181 0.98 27.39 14.60
N ALA A 182 1.89 28.10 15.27
CA ALA A 182 2.06 29.54 15.15
C ALA A 182 2.48 29.99 13.74
N ALA A 183 3.28 29.20 13.02
CA ALA A 183 3.71 29.49 11.65
C ALA A 183 2.59 29.24 10.62
N LEU A 184 1.59 28.41 10.96
CA LEU A 184 0.47 28.03 10.08
C LEU A 184 -0.79 28.90 10.26
N LEU A 185 -0.71 30.00 11.02
CA LEU A 185 -1.85 30.88 11.24
C LEU A 185 -2.08 31.82 10.04
N PRO A 186 -3.34 32.09 9.65
CA PRO A 186 -3.65 32.88 8.48
C PRO A 186 -3.46 34.40 8.71
N TYR A 187 -3.09 35.13 7.66
CA TYR A 187 -2.88 36.60 7.72
C TYR A 187 -4.18 37.40 7.49
N ASP A 188 -5.11 36.84 6.71
CA ASP A 188 -6.21 37.61 6.10
C ASP A 188 -7.54 37.58 6.87
N ILE A 189 -7.60 36.84 7.98
CA ILE A 189 -8.79 36.76 8.84
C ILE A 189 -8.46 37.21 10.28
N PRO A 190 -9.46 37.62 11.08
CA PRO A 190 -9.25 37.88 12.50
C PRO A 190 -8.82 36.61 13.23
N VAL A 191 -7.66 36.67 13.90
CA VAL A 191 -7.13 35.55 14.69
C VAL A 191 -7.04 35.94 16.16
N VAL A 192 -7.66 35.13 17.02
CA VAL A 192 -7.53 35.22 18.48
C VAL A 192 -6.66 34.06 18.94
N VAL A 193 -5.47 34.37 19.46
CA VAL A 193 -4.60 33.36 20.07
C VAL A 193 -4.54 33.56 21.58
N SER A 194 -4.40 32.48 22.33
CA SER A 194 -4.21 32.50 23.78
C SER A 194 -2.90 31.78 24.15
N GLY A 195 -2.16 32.32 25.11
CA GLY A 195 -0.85 31.78 25.50
C GLY A 195 -0.35 32.20 26.88
N ARG A 196 0.77 31.64 27.36
CA ARG A 196 1.45 32.06 28.61
C ARG A 196 2.26 33.35 28.44
N LEU A 197 2.56 34.01 29.57
CA LEU A 197 3.34 35.26 29.60
C LEU A 197 4.84 35.10 29.27
N ASN A 198 5.41 33.90 29.37
CA ASN A 198 6.83 33.61 29.11
C ASN A 198 7.06 32.19 28.54
N PRO A 199 6.66 31.97 27.29
CA PRO A 199 7.59 31.40 26.30
C PRO A 199 7.78 32.35 25.10
N PRO A 200 8.94 32.33 24.41
CA PRO A 200 9.13 33.04 23.16
C PRO A 200 8.26 32.43 22.04
N LEU A 201 8.02 33.18 20.96
CA LEU A 201 7.45 32.59 19.75
C LEU A 201 8.42 31.51 19.21
N PRO A 202 7.90 30.44 18.60
CA PRO A 202 8.71 29.45 17.90
C PRO A 202 9.64 30.10 16.83
N PRO A 203 10.84 29.55 16.61
CA PRO A 203 11.85 30.16 15.73
C PRO A 203 11.48 30.12 14.23
N ASP A 204 10.53 29.27 13.84
CA ASP A 204 9.99 29.10 12.50
C ASP A 204 8.92 30.14 12.14
N VAL A 205 8.49 30.99 13.10
CA VAL A 205 7.56 32.10 12.82
C VAL A 205 8.30 33.23 12.09
N PRO A 206 7.89 33.62 10.87
CA PRO A 206 8.53 34.69 10.10
C PRO A 206 8.61 36.04 10.83
N GLU A 207 9.63 36.86 10.53
CA GLU A 207 9.82 38.18 11.15
C GLU A 207 8.69 39.17 10.83
N ASP A 208 8.01 39.00 9.70
CA ASP A 208 6.89 39.81 9.24
C ASP A 208 5.51 39.30 9.73
N HIS A 209 5.47 38.20 10.49
CA HIS A 209 4.23 37.63 11.00
C HIS A 209 3.55 38.55 12.03
N PRO A 210 2.21 38.77 11.97
CA PRO A 210 1.47 39.65 12.89
C PRO A 210 1.64 39.33 14.38
N LEU A 211 1.99 38.09 14.73
CA LEU A 211 2.28 37.68 16.11
C LEU A 211 3.51 38.38 16.72
N GLN A 212 4.42 38.90 15.89
CA GLN A 212 5.59 39.67 16.33
C GLN A 212 5.23 41.09 16.80
N ASP A 213 4.03 41.60 16.49
CA ASP A 213 3.61 42.94 16.91
C ASP A 213 3.26 42.98 18.41
N PRO A 214 3.99 43.72 19.27
CA PRO A 214 3.64 43.83 20.68
C PRO A 214 2.27 44.50 20.91
N GLY A 215 1.74 45.26 19.94
CA GLY A 215 0.46 45.94 20.00
C GLY A 215 -0.78 45.03 20.02
N ILE A 216 -0.64 43.76 19.61
CA ILE A 216 -1.73 42.79 19.62
C ILE A 216 -1.90 42.07 20.97
N VAL A 217 -0.93 42.20 21.88
CA VAL A 217 -0.92 41.49 23.16
C VAL A 217 -1.96 42.09 24.13
N ARG A 218 -2.77 41.22 24.73
CA ARG A 218 -3.75 41.53 25.77
C ARG A 218 -3.45 40.70 27.00
N VAL A 219 -3.07 41.35 28.08
CA VAL A 219 -2.76 40.65 29.34
C VAL A 219 -4.06 40.41 30.10
N LEU A 220 -4.45 39.15 30.22
CA LEU A 220 -5.62 38.76 31.00
C LEU A 220 -5.26 38.75 32.49
N ALA A 221 -5.85 39.66 33.26
CA ALA A 221 -5.71 39.65 34.71
C ALA A 221 -6.29 38.34 35.28
N PRO A 222 -5.64 37.67 36.26
CA PRO A 222 -6.15 36.40 36.79
C PRO A 222 -7.51 36.60 37.48
N SER A 223 -8.51 35.77 37.15
CA SER A 223 -9.86 35.86 37.74
C SER A 223 -9.83 35.49 39.23
N SER A 224 -10.68 36.14 40.02
CA SER A 224 -10.96 35.78 41.43
C SER A 224 -11.40 34.31 41.55
N ALA A 225 -12.27 33.85 40.64
CA ALA A 225 -12.75 32.47 40.57
C ALA A 225 -11.65 31.50 40.14
N ALA A 226 -10.80 31.86 39.16
CA ALA A 226 -9.71 31.01 38.71
C ALA A 226 -8.59 30.87 39.77
N ARG A 227 -8.32 31.93 40.55
CA ARG A 227 -7.46 31.87 41.74
C ARG A 227 -8.07 31.01 42.85
N ALA A 228 -9.39 31.06 43.03
CA ALA A 228 -10.07 30.20 43.99
C ALA A 228 -9.97 28.72 43.58
N ILE A 229 -10.23 28.39 42.32
CA ILE A 229 -10.09 27.04 41.76
C ILE A 229 -8.64 26.55 41.88
N ARG A 230 -7.63 27.37 41.53
CA ARG A 230 -6.21 27.02 41.74
C ARG A 230 -5.89 26.77 43.20
N SER A 231 -6.29 27.68 44.10
CA SER A 231 -6.00 27.56 45.52
C SER A 231 -6.70 26.35 46.15
N GLU A 232 -7.86 25.97 45.61
CA GLU A 232 -8.62 24.79 46.01
C GLU A 232 -7.99 23.51 45.46
N ALA A 233 -7.62 23.48 44.18
CA ALA A 233 -6.87 22.40 43.54
C ALA A 233 -5.52 22.15 44.21
N GLU A 234 -4.73 23.20 44.49
CA GLU A 234 -3.49 23.11 45.25
C GLU A 234 -3.74 22.58 46.67
N ARG A 235 -4.83 22.99 47.32
CA ARG A 235 -5.18 22.51 48.66
C ARG A 235 -5.60 21.04 48.64
N GLU A 236 -6.32 20.61 47.61
CA GLU A 236 -6.76 19.23 47.39
C GLU A 236 -5.56 18.32 47.08
N LEU A 237 -4.68 18.72 46.16
CA LEU A 237 -3.42 18.01 45.88
C LEU A 237 -2.51 17.96 47.12
N LYS A 238 -2.34 19.08 47.85
CA LYS A 238 -1.62 19.08 49.14
C LYS A 238 -2.28 18.12 50.12
N GLY A 239 -3.62 18.08 50.16
CA GLY A 239 -4.39 17.15 50.98
C GLY A 239 -4.08 15.69 50.65
N LEU A 240 -4.07 15.32 49.36
CA LEU A 240 -3.73 13.98 48.89
C LEU A 240 -2.28 13.60 49.20
N LEU A 241 -1.33 14.53 48.97
CA LEU A 241 0.09 14.31 49.24
C LEU A 241 0.40 14.17 50.74
N MET A 242 -0.27 14.98 51.58
CA MET A 242 -0.07 14.99 53.04
C MET A 242 -0.83 13.87 53.76
N ALA A 243 -1.96 13.41 53.22
CA ALA A 243 -2.69 12.27 53.76
C ALA A 243 -1.82 10.99 53.80
N GLY A 244 -0.93 10.83 52.81
CA GLY A 244 -0.08 9.64 52.69
C GLY A 244 -0.87 8.37 52.37
N GLY A 245 -0.17 7.25 52.19
CA GLY A 245 -0.78 5.97 51.81
C GLY A 245 -1.54 6.02 50.48
N LEU A 246 -2.65 5.28 50.39
CA LEU A 246 -3.43 5.10 49.16
C LEU A 246 -3.76 6.42 48.40
N PRO A 247 -4.26 7.52 49.02
CA PRO A 247 -4.52 8.75 48.28
C PRO A 247 -3.28 9.37 47.59
N ARG A 248 -2.10 9.30 48.24
CA ARG A 248 -0.85 9.78 47.66
C ARG A 248 -0.40 8.88 46.52
N ASP A 249 -0.53 7.57 46.69
CA ASP A 249 -0.11 6.58 45.70
C ASP A 249 -0.99 6.60 44.45
N LEU A 250 -2.31 6.79 44.60
CA LEU A 250 -3.22 6.98 43.45
C LEU A 250 -2.87 8.23 42.65
N LEU A 251 -2.62 9.36 43.33
CA LEU A 251 -2.18 10.60 42.67
C LEU A 251 -0.84 10.40 41.96
N GLY A 252 0.13 9.78 42.65
CA GLY A 252 1.47 9.51 42.12
C GLY A 252 1.46 8.59 40.90
N LEU A 253 0.69 7.50 40.94
CA LEU A 253 0.58 6.53 39.84
C LEU A 253 -0.12 7.14 38.62
N LEU A 254 -1.24 7.84 38.79
CA LEU A 254 -1.94 8.51 37.68
C LEU A 254 -1.09 9.63 37.07
N THR A 255 -0.30 10.33 37.90
CA THR A 255 0.63 11.36 37.42
C THR A 255 1.81 10.74 36.66
N ALA A 256 2.36 9.63 37.16
CA ALA A 256 3.49 8.95 36.55
C ALA A 256 3.13 8.20 35.26
N ALA A 257 1.93 7.62 35.20
CA ALA A 257 1.44 6.84 34.07
C ALA A 257 1.16 7.70 32.82
N GLY A 258 0.88 9.00 32.99
CA GLY A 258 0.61 9.93 31.88
C GLY A 258 -0.62 9.56 31.03
N GLY A 259 -1.41 8.58 31.48
CA GLY A 259 -2.54 7.98 30.76
C GLY A 259 -3.51 7.30 31.73
N GLY A 260 -4.63 6.80 31.19
CA GLY A 260 -5.74 6.32 32.01
C GLY A 260 -5.49 4.93 32.59
N LEU A 261 -5.65 4.79 33.91
CA LEU A 261 -5.59 3.50 34.61
C LEU A 261 -6.99 3.11 35.11
N THR A 262 -7.35 1.84 35.02
CA THR A 262 -8.61 1.34 35.58
C THR A 262 -8.52 1.25 37.11
N ALA A 263 -9.67 1.15 37.77
CA ALA A 263 -9.68 0.90 39.22
C ALA A 263 -9.02 -0.42 39.59
N ASP A 264 -9.03 -1.40 38.68
CA ASP A 264 -8.47 -2.72 38.91
C ASP A 264 -6.94 -2.68 38.76
N ASP A 265 -6.43 -1.92 37.77
CA ASP A 265 -5.00 -1.62 37.62
C ASP A 265 -4.44 -0.92 38.87
N LEU A 266 -5.14 0.10 39.35
CA LEU A 266 -4.75 0.88 40.53
C LEU A 266 -4.78 0.03 41.81
N ALA A 267 -5.74 -0.88 41.95
CA ALA A 267 -5.81 -1.81 43.07
C ALA A 267 -4.60 -2.77 43.05
N GLU A 268 -4.22 -3.29 41.88
CA GLU A 268 -3.06 -4.16 41.75
C GLU A 268 -1.74 -3.42 42.03
N LEU A 269 -1.58 -2.21 41.48
CA LEU A 269 -0.39 -1.37 41.65
C LEU A 269 -0.17 -0.91 43.10
N THR A 270 -1.25 -0.70 43.85
CA THR A 270 -1.20 -0.25 45.26
C THR A 270 -1.25 -1.41 46.26
N GLY A 271 -1.76 -2.58 45.85
CA GLY A 271 -2.01 -3.72 46.74
C GLY A 271 -3.26 -3.58 47.61
N GLU A 272 -4.12 -2.59 47.34
CA GLU A 272 -5.33 -2.28 48.10
C GLU A 272 -6.59 -2.87 47.45
N GLY A 273 -7.71 -2.93 48.18
CA GLY A 273 -8.96 -3.50 47.65
C GLY A 273 -9.66 -2.62 46.61
N GLN A 274 -10.19 -3.21 45.53
CA GLN A 274 -10.92 -2.49 44.47
C GLN A 274 -12.03 -1.57 44.99
N TYR A 275 -12.75 -2.00 46.03
CA TYR A 275 -13.78 -1.17 46.66
C TYR A 275 -13.19 0.10 47.29
N GLN A 276 -12.06 0.00 48.00
CA GLN A 276 -11.42 1.15 48.64
C GLN A 276 -10.87 2.15 47.61
N VAL A 277 -10.28 1.64 46.52
CA VAL A 277 -9.81 2.46 45.40
C VAL A 277 -11.00 3.19 44.75
N ARG A 278 -12.07 2.47 44.39
CA ARG A 278 -13.27 3.07 43.78
C ARG A 278 -13.97 4.04 44.72
N ASP A 279 -14.06 3.72 46.00
CA ASP A 279 -14.68 4.57 47.02
C ASP A 279 -13.91 5.88 47.14
N LEU A 280 -12.57 5.84 47.24
CA LEU A 280 -11.73 7.04 47.36
C LEU A 280 -11.79 7.91 46.09
N LEU A 281 -11.71 7.30 44.91
CA LEU A 281 -11.83 8.00 43.62
C LEU A 281 -13.21 8.65 43.44
N ARG A 282 -14.27 8.11 44.06
CA ARG A 282 -15.65 8.64 44.01
C ARG A 282 -15.99 9.64 45.11
N THR A 283 -15.51 9.45 46.34
CA THR A 283 -16.04 10.13 47.54
C THR A 283 -15.36 11.44 47.91
N ARG A 284 -14.11 11.70 47.50
CA ARG A 284 -13.36 12.89 47.97
C ARG A 284 -12.77 13.80 46.88
N THR A 285 -12.82 13.40 45.61
CA THR A 285 -11.94 13.96 44.58
C THR A 285 -12.52 13.91 43.16
N GLY A 286 -13.85 13.95 42.98
CA GLY A 286 -14.49 13.92 41.65
C GLY A 286 -14.15 15.12 40.74
N ARG A 287 -13.39 16.09 41.26
CA ARG A 287 -12.84 17.24 40.53
C ARG A 287 -11.34 17.12 40.22
N THR A 288 -10.62 16.24 40.91
CA THR A 288 -9.20 15.95 40.67
C THR A 288 -9.04 14.71 39.79
N PHE A 289 -9.88 13.69 39.99
CA PHE A 289 -9.91 12.50 39.14
C PHE A 289 -11.19 12.47 38.31
N VAL A 290 -11.05 12.28 37.00
CA VAL A 290 -12.17 12.13 36.06
C VAL A 290 -12.17 10.71 35.51
N ARG A 291 -13.36 10.13 35.39
CA ARG A 291 -13.57 8.82 34.78
C ARG A 291 -14.02 9.01 33.33
N VAL A 292 -13.31 8.35 32.40
CA VAL A 292 -13.67 8.29 30.98
C VAL A 292 -13.80 6.81 30.62
N GLY A 293 -15.03 6.33 30.40
CA GLY A 293 -15.28 4.88 30.31
C GLY A 293 -14.94 4.18 31.63
N GLU A 294 -14.02 3.21 31.59
CA GLU A 294 -13.55 2.45 32.76
C GLU A 294 -12.22 2.96 33.36
N VAL A 295 -11.56 3.93 32.72
CA VAL A 295 -10.27 4.47 33.15
C VAL A 295 -10.42 5.78 33.91
N TYR A 296 -9.52 6.00 34.87
CA TYR A 296 -9.39 7.21 35.68
C TYR A 296 -8.16 8.01 35.22
N LEU A 297 -8.31 9.32 35.20
CA LEU A 297 -7.32 10.31 34.76
C LEU A 297 -7.33 11.52 35.71
N LEU A 298 -6.28 12.34 35.70
CA LEU A 298 -6.37 13.67 36.30
C LEU A 298 -7.33 14.56 35.49
N ALA A 299 -8.14 15.34 36.18
CA ALA A 299 -9.24 16.09 35.59
C ALA A 299 -8.78 17.11 34.55
N HIS A 300 -7.56 17.65 34.73
CA HIS A 300 -6.98 18.55 33.76
C HIS A 300 -5.43 18.61 33.74
N GLU A 301 -4.85 19.24 32.73
CA GLU A 301 -3.42 19.22 32.41
C GLU A 301 -2.63 20.03 33.41
N GLU A 302 -3.16 21.19 33.78
CA GLU A 302 -2.55 22.06 34.75
C GLU A 302 -2.53 21.39 36.12
N LEU A 303 -3.48 20.49 36.41
CA LEU A 303 -3.41 19.58 37.56
C LEU A 303 -2.32 18.52 37.39
N GLN A 304 -2.16 17.94 36.20
CA GLN A 304 -1.07 17.00 35.89
C GLN A 304 0.31 17.67 36.06
N SER A 305 0.53 18.83 35.44
CA SER A 305 1.78 19.60 35.56
C SER A 305 2.03 20.04 37.00
N LEU A 306 1.00 20.54 37.69
CA LEU A 306 1.10 20.92 39.10
C LEU A 306 1.38 19.69 39.99
N ALA A 307 0.79 18.54 39.71
CA ALA A 307 1.08 17.30 40.41
C ALA A 307 2.53 16.85 40.16
N VAL A 308 3.02 16.90 38.91
CA VAL A 308 4.43 16.62 38.57
C VAL A 308 5.37 17.56 39.32
N GLU A 309 5.07 18.87 39.35
CA GLU A 309 5.86 19.87 40.07
C GLU A 309 5.87 19.60 41.58
N MET A 310 4.70 19.35 42.18
CA MET A 310 4.54 19.13 43.61
C MET A 310 5.10 17.79 44.10
N ILE A 311 5.03 16.73 43.29
CA ILE A 311 5.63 15.42 43.58
C ILE A 311 7.15 15.48 43.35
N GLY A 312 7.58 16.25 42.36
CA GLY A 312 8.96 16.43 41.95
C GLY A 312 9.52 15.28 41.10
N PRO A 313 10.62 15.51 40.35
CA PRO A 313 11.14 14.53 39.37
C PRO A 313 11.49 13.17 39.99
N ARG A 314 12.08 13.16 41.19
CA ARG A 314 12.43 11.93 41.91
C ARG A 314 11.20 11.14 42.38
N GLY A 315 10.13 11.85 42.75
CA GLY A 315 8.88 11.21 43.18
C GLY A 315 8.15 10.59 41.99
N VAL A 316 8.07 11.31 40.87
CA VAL A 316 7.48 10.81 39.63
C VAL A 316 8.27 9.61 39.10
N ALA A 317 9.61 9.69 39.08
CA ALA A 317 10.47 8.56 38.70
C ALA A 317 10.19 7.31 39.57
N ARG A 318 10.05 7.46 40.89
CA ARG A 318 9.72 6.34 41.78
C ARG A 318 8.38 5.68 41.44
N TYR A 319 7.35 6.46 41.09
CA TYR A 319 6.06 5.88 40.68
C TYR A 319 6.12 5.27 39.28
N ARG A 320 6.93 5.81 38.36
CA ARG A 320 7.23 5.17 37.07
C ARG A 320 7.93 3.83 37.26
N ASP A 321 8.89 3.73 38.19
CA ASP A 321 9.55 2.46 38.53
C ASP A 321 8.53 1.39 38.98
N VAL A 322 7.48 1.79 39.72
CA VAL A 322 6.40 0.86 40.10
C VAL A 322 5.66 0.35 38.87
N VAL A 323 5.35 1.22 37.90
CA VAL A 323 4.71 0.83 36.63
C VAL A 323 5.63 -0.07 35.80
N HIS A 324 6.93 0.22 35.73
CA HIS A 324 7.91 -0.64 35.03
C HIS A 324 8.01 -2.03 35.66
N VAL A 325 8.11 -2.12 36.99
CA VAL A 325 8.15 -3.41 37.71
C VAL A 325 6.84 -4.19 37.52
N TRP A 326 5.70 -3.49 37.48
CA TRP A 326 4.41 -4.11 37.17
C TRP A 326 4.40 -4.70 35.76
N ALA A 327 4.84 -3.93 34.76
CA ALA A 327 4.97 -4.42 33.39
C ALA A 327 5.92 -5.62 33.27
N GLU A 328 7.09 -5.57 33.93
CA GLU A 328 8.08 -6.66 33.94
C GLU A 328 7.52 -7.94 34.60
N ARG A 329 6.67 -7.82 35.61
CA ARG A 329 5.96 -8.97 36.22
C ARG A 329 5.00 -9.63 35.23
N TRP A 330 4.23 -8.85 34.49
CA TRP A 330 3.33 -9.38 33.45
C TRP A 330 4.11 -9.99 32.28
N GLY A 331 5.22 -9.37 31.87
CA GLY A 331 6.14 -9.92 30.87
C GLY A 331 6.71 -11.28 31.28
N SER A 332 7.10 -11.46 32.55
CA SER A 332 7.58 -12.77 33.04
C SER A 332 6.53 -13.89 32.98
N ARG A 333 5.25 -13.55 32.84
CA ARG A 333 4.13 -14.48 32.67
C ARG A 333 3.72 -14.66 31.21
N HIS A 334 4.47 -14.09 30.27
CA HIS A 334 4.19 -14.14 28.84
C HIS A 334 2.82 -13.56 28.46
N TRP A 335 2.42 -12.46 29.11
CA TRP A 335 1.25 -11.66 28.71
C TRP A 335 -0.06 -12.46 28.52
N PRO A 336 -0.59 -13.12 29.56
CA PRO A 336 -1.81 -13.94 29.46
C PRO A 336 -3.06 -13.10 29.16
N GLU A 337 -4.21 -13.75 28.93
CA GLU A 337 -5.45 -13.07 28.51
C GLU A 337 -5.90 -11.95 29.46
N GLU A 338 -5.60 -12.06 30.75
CA GLU A 338 -5.93 -11.07 31.77
C GLU A 338 -5.02 -9.82 31.76
N THR A 339 -4.09 -9.72 30.80
CA THR A 339 -3.15 -8.60 30.71
C THR A 339 -3.89 -7.25 30.64
N PRO A 340 -3.58 -6.31 31.56
CA PRO A 340 -4.14 -4.96 31.57
C PRO A 340 -3.95 -4.20 30.24
N ALA A 341 -5.02 -3.58 29.73
CA ALA A 341 -4.98 -2.85 28.46
C ALA A 341 -3.98 -1.68 28.47
N TYR A 342 -3.75 -1.04 29.63
CA TYR A 342 -2.74 0.00 29.76
C TYR A 342 -1.33 -0.53 29.45
N LEU A 343 -0.98 -1.74 29.89
CA LEU A 343 0.32 -2.33 29.60
C LEU A 343 0.52 -2.60 28.11
N LEU A 344 -0.56 -2.89 27.38
CA LEU A 344 -0.50 -3.16 25.94
C LEU A 344 -0.40 -1.89 25.09
N ARG A 345 -0.93 -0.73 25.52
CA ARG A 345 -0.91 0.51 24.71
C ARG A 345 -0.34 1.72 25.43
N GLY A 346 -0.85 2.03 26.62
CA GLY A 346 -0.47 3.22 27.40
C GLY A 346 0.98 3.19 27.88
N TRP A 347 1.49 2.00 28.23
CA TRP A 347 2.86 1.84 28.71
C TRP A 347 3.90 2.10 27.62
N PHE A 348 3.71 1.59 26.40
CA PHE A 348 4.63 1.87 25.29
C PHE A 348 4.69 3.37 24.96
N SER A 349 3.55 4.06 24.97
CA SER A 349 3.52 5.52 24.82
C SER A 349 4.34 6.23 25.91
N LEU A 350 4.22 5.81 27.17
CA LEU A 350 5.04 6.35 28.26
C LEU A 350 6.54 6.14 28.02
N LEU A 351 6.94 4.97 27.50
CA LEU A 351 8.35 4.69 27.19
C LEU A 351 8.88 5.61 26.09
N ARG A 352 8.09 5.82 25.02
CA ARG A 352 8.40 6.76 23.94
C ARG A 352 8.54 8.19 24.45
N ASP A 353 7.56 8.67 25.23
CA ASP A 353 7.54 10.03 25.76
C ASP A 353 8.70 10.32 26.74
N THR A 354 9.25 9.27 27.36
CA THR A 354 10.40 9.37 28.27
C THR A 354 11.74 9.04 27.61
N GLY A 355 11.74 8.60 26.35
CA GLY A 355 12.94 8.20 25.62
C GLY A 355 13.62 6.94 26.17
N ASP A 356 12.90 6.02 26.83
CA ASP A 356 13.47 4.77 27.34
C ASP A 356 13.62 3.72 26.22
N LEU A 357 14.62 3.95 25.35
CA LEU A 357 14.93 3.09 24.20
C LEU A 357 15.16 1.62 24.58
N GLY A 358 15.74 1.38 25.76
CA GLY A 358 16.03 0.03 26.24
C GLY A 358 14.76 -0.78 26.51
N ARG A 359 13.71 -0.16 27.04
CA ARG A 359 12.40 -0.81 27.25
C ARG A 359 11.55 -0.83 25.98
N MET A 360 11.62 0.20 25.14
CA MET A 360 10.94 0.21 23.84
C MET A 360 11.41 -0.98 22.99
N ARG A 361 12.73 -1.18 22.89
CA ARG A 361 13.34 -2.33 22.21
C ARG A 361 12.87 -3.67 22.78
N ARG A 362 12.76 -3.79 24.11
CA ARG A 362 12.24 -5.02 24.72
C ARG A 362 10.79 -5.30 24.34
N CYS A 363 9.95 -4.27 24.23
CA CYS A 363 8.56 -4.44 23.80
C CYS A 363 8.51 -4.87 22.33
N ALA A 364 9.22 -4.14 21.47
CA ALA A 364 9.26 -4.36 20.02
C ALA A 364 9.85 -5.72 19.61
N LEU A 365 10.61 -6.40 20.49
CA LEU A 365 11.17 -7.73 20.25
C LEU A 365 10.49 -8.84 21.09
N ASP A 366 9.42 -8.53 21.84
CA ASP A 366 8.71 -9.51 22.66
C ASP A 366 7.57 -10.16 21.87
N ALA A 367 7.84 -11.32 21.28
CA ALA A 367 6.88 -12.08 20.49
C ALA A 367 5.60 -12.43 21.28
N ALA A 368 5.72 -12.79 22.56
CA ALA A 368 4.55 -13.13 23.38
C ALA A 368 3.66 -11.90 23.63
N ARG A 369 4.27 -10.72 23.72
CA ARG A 369 3.53 -9.45 23.80
C ARG A 369 2.83 -9.14 22.48
N HIS A 370 3.51 -9.31 21.35
CA HIS A 370 2.93 -9.10 20.02
C HIS A 370 1.78 -10.07 19.76
N ASP A 371 1.90 -11.35 20.14
CA ASP A 371 0.81 -12.32 20.09
C ASP A 371 -0.40 -11.87 20.93
N ARG A 372 -0.14 -11.30 22.12
CA ARG A 372 -1.21 -10.75 22.95
C ARG A 372 -1.84 -9.51 22.32
N LEU A 373 -1.04 -8.62 21.73
CA LEU A 373 -1.54 -7.46 20.97
C LEU A 373 -2.43 -7.93 19.82
N LEU A 374 -1.96 -8.87 18.99
CA LEU A 374 -2.72 -9.49 17.92
C LEU A 374 -4.03 -10.09 18.43
N ALA A 375 -4.03 -10.79 19.56
CA ALA A 375 -5.26 -11.35 20.13
C ALA A 375 -6.29 -10.28 20.57
N VAL A 376 -5.85 -9.07 20.92
CA VAL A 376 -6.71 -7.96 21.39
C VAL A 376 -7.12 -7.02 20.26
N THR A 377 -6.20 -6.69 19.35
CA THR A 377 -6.43 -5.79 18.21
C THR A 377 -6.96 -6.52 17.00
N GLY A 378 -6.66 -7.82 16.91
CA GLY A 378 -6.98 -8.66 15.77
C GLY A 378 -6.14 -8.39 14.52
N GLY A 379 -5.01 -7.68 14.65
CA GLY A 379 -4.04 -7.49 13.56
C GLY A 379 -2.68 -6.99 14.07
N ASP A 380 -1.65 -7.16 13.25
CA ASP A 380 -0.24 -6.94 13.63
C ASP A 380 0.20 -5.47 13.60
N ARG A 381 -0.68 -4.57 13.13
CA ARG A 381 -0.38 -3.14 12.98
C ARG A 381 0.09 -2.49 14.28
N ALA A 382 -0.47 -2.87 15.43
CA ALA A 382 -0.04 -2.31 16.71
C ALA A 382 1.42 -2.70 17.06
N ALA A 383 1.80 -3.94 16.76
CA ALA A 383 3.18 -4.41 16.93
C ALA A 383 4.12 -3.75 15.93
N LEU A 384 3.72 -3.63 14.66
CA LEU A 384 4.48 -2.90 13.64
C LEU A 384 4.74 -1.44 14.04
N THR A 385 3.72 -0.74 14.57
CA THR A 385 3.89 0.63 15.10
C THR A 385 4.86 0.68 16.29
N GLU A 386 4.87 -0.32 17.19
CA GLU A 386 5.86 -0.40 18.29
C GLU A 386 7.29 -0.57 17.72
N ILE A 387 7.47 -1.39 16.69
CA ILE A 387 8.78 -1.59 16.03
C ILE A 387 9.23 -0.33 15.29
N GLU A 388 8.40 0.23 14.42
CA GLU A 388 8.71 1.41 13.60
C GLU A 388 9.04 2.64 14.47
N ALA A 389 8.29 2.83 15.57
CA ALA A 389 8.59 3.91 16.51
C ALA A 389 9.93 3.71 17.23
N THR A 390 10.32 2.46 17.49
CA THR A 390 11.62 2.12 18.07
C THR A 390 12.76 2.30 17.06
N GLU A 391 12.55 1.89 15.80
CA GLU A 391 13.49 2.10 14.71
C GLU A 391 13.76 3.59 14.48
N ALA A 392 12.70 4.41 14.40
CA ALA A 392 12.82 5.85 14.26
C ALA A 392 13.62 6.47 15.41
N ALA A 393 13.31 6.12 16.65
CA ALA A 393 14.02 6.65 17.82
C ALA A 393 15.50 6.20 17.88
N LEU A 394 15.84 5.02 17.33
CA LEU A 394 17.23 4.57 17.20
C LEU A 394 17.98 5.32 16.08
N ILE A 395 17.32 5.62 14.97
CA ILE A 395 17.87 6.42 13.86
C ILE A 395 18.19 7.83 14.35
N ASP A 396 17.28 8.47 15.08
CA ASP A 396 17.49 9.80 15.68
C ASP A 396 18.65 9.79 16.69
N GLY A 397 18.85 8.66 17.38
CA GLY A 397 19.96 8.41 18.29
C GLY A 397 21.30 8.04 17.62
N GLY A 398 21.36 7.96 16.28
CA GLY A 398 22.57 7.62 15.52
C GLY A 398 22.94 6.14 15.45
N VAL A 399 21.99 5.24 15.73
CA VAL A 399 22.11 3.76 15.62
C VAL A 399 23.40 3.21 16.27
N PRO A 400 23.54 3.30 17.62
CA PRO A 400 24.77 2.91 18.30
C PRO A 400 25.07 1.40 18.26
N ASP A 401 24.02 0.56 18.26
CA ASP A 401 24.10 -0.89 18.10
C ASP A 401 23.29 -1.31 16.87
N PHE A 402 24.01 -1.62 15.79
CA PHE A 402 23.39 -1.99 14.51
C PHE A 402 22.79 -3.39 14.54
N LEU A 403 23.32 -4.32 15.36
CA LEU A 403 22.75 -5.67 15.48
C LEU A 403 21.37 -5.63 16.14
N ASP A 404 21.20 -4.78 17.15
CA ASP A 404 19.90 -4.56 17.77
C ASP A 404 18.90 -3.91 16.80
N PHE A 405 19.37 -3.04 15.90
CA PHE A 405 18.53 -2.50 14.83
C PHE A 405 18.14 -3.59 13.82
N LEU A 406 19.08 -4.44 13.38
CA LEU A 406 18.80 -5.57 12.49
C LEU A 406 17.79 -6.55 13.09
N ARG A 407 17.80 -6.78 14.41
CA ARG A 407 16.77 -7.58 15.07
C ARG A 407 15.37 -6.98 14.94
N LEU A 408 15.24 -5.65 15.00
CA LEU A 408 13.98 -4.95 14.79
C LEU A 408 13.52 -5.05 13.34
N VAL A 409 14.44 -4.86 12.38
CA VAL A 409 14.17 -5.05 10.94
C VAL A 409 13.64 -6.45 10.67
N VAL A 410 14.32 -7.47 11.19
CA VAL A 410 13.91 -8.87 11.06
C VAL A 410 12.54 -9.10 11.71
N ALA A 411 12.31 -8.59 12.92
CA ALA A 411 11.01 -8.72 13.58
C ALA A 411 9.88 -8.03 12.79
N ARG A 412 10.16 -6.88 12.17
CA ARG A 412 9.22 -6.15 11.31
C ARG A 412 8.92 -6.95 10.05
N GLU A 413 9.94 -7.40 9.33
CA GLU A 413 9.79 -8.23 8.14
C GLU A 413 9.02 -9.51 8.47
N GLU A 414 9.31 -10.21 9.56
CA GLU A 414 8.55 -11.38 9.98
C GLU A 414 7.05 -11.07 10.19
N LEU A 415 6.70 -9.91 10.77
CA LEU A 415 5.30 -9.51 10.96
C LEU A 415 4.63 -9.07 9.65
N VAL A 416 5.34 -8.33 8.78
CA VAL A 416 4.85 -7.95 7.45
C VAL A 416 4.59 -9.21 6.62
N ASN A 417 5.57 -10.11 6.55
CA ASN A 417 5.49 -11.31 5.73
C ASN A 417 4.51 -12.35 6.26
N THR A 418 4.36 -12.49 7.58
CA THR A 418 3.27 -13.32 8.14
C THR A 418 1.89 -12.76 7.79
N SER A 419 1.81 -11.47 7.42
CA SER A 419 0.61 -10.81 6.92
C SER A 419 0.46 -10.88 5.39
N ASP A 420 1.54 -11.03 4.62
CA ASP A 420 1.52 -11.17 3.14
C ASP A 420 0.66 -12.32 2.65
N ASN A 421 0.69 -13.45 3.36
CA ASN A 421 -0.05 -14.66 2.99
C ASN A 421 -1.42 -14.78 3.66
N ILE A 422 -1.92 -13.72 4.29
CA ILE A 422 -3.30 -13.70 4.80
C ILE A 422 -4.24 -13.56 3.60
N PRO A 423 -5.00 -14.59 3.22
CA PRO A 423 -5.90 -14.47 2.11
C PRO A 423 -7.13 -13.66 2.50
N PRO A 424 -7.75 -12.93 1.56
CA PRO A 424 -8.91 -12.08 1.79
C PRO A 424 -10.14 -12.84 2.35
N THR A 425 -10.14 -14.17 2.24
CA THR A 425 -11.20 -15.03 2.81
C THR A 425 -11.22 -15.07 4.34
N LEU A 426 -10.09 -14.89 5.03
CA LEU A 426 -10.02 -14.96 6.50
C LEU A 426 -10.67 -13.75 7.20
N PRO A 427 -10.41 -12.49 6.78
CA PRO A 427 -11.14 -11.33 7.28
C PRO A 427 -12.67 -11.49 7.16
N TRP A 428 -13.15 -11.88 5.97
CA TRP A 428 -14.56 -12.15 5.73
C TRP A 428 -15.12 -13.21 6.68
N ALA A 429 -14.39 -14.32 6.88
CA ALA A 429 -14.80 -15.39 7.77
C ALA A 429 -14.97 -14.93 9.22
N TRP A 430 -14.03 -14.12 9.74
CA TRP A 430 -14.16 -13.55 11.08
C TRP A 430 -15.29 -12.54 11.20
N ALA A 431 -15.55 -11.74 10.15
CA ALA A 431 -16.67 -10.81 10.13
C ALA A 431 -18.01 -11.55 10.19
N LYS A 432 -18.14 -12.65 9.44
CA LYS A 432 -19.31 -13.55 9.50
C LYS A 432 -19.53 -14.17 10.88
N LEU A 433 -18.45 -14.50 11.60
CA LEU A 433 -18.50 -15.03 12.96
C LEU A 433 -18.72 -13.94 14.04
N GLY A 434 -18.95 -12.68 13.64
CA GLY A 434 -19.22 -11.57 14.55
C GLY A 434 -17.97 -10.99 15.25
N ARG A 435 -16.76 -11.37 14.81
CA ARG A 435 -15.48 -10.85 15.30
C ARG A 435 -14.98 -9.71 14.43
N TYR A 436 -15.76 -8.61 14.37
CA TYR A 436 -15.53 -7.50 13.44
C TYR A 436 -14.19 -6.79 13.64
N ASP A 437 -13.77 -6.55 14.88
CA ASP A 437 -12.50 -5.86 15.15
C ASP A 437 -11.30 -6.71 14.66
N ARG A 438 -11.42 -8.04 14.77
CA ARG A 438 -10.43 -8.98 14.22
C ARG A 438 -10.46 -9.07 12.71
N ALA A 439 -11.65 -9.05 12.13
CA ALA A 439 -11.81 -9.01 10.69
C ALA A 439 -11.19 -7.75 10.08
N GLU A 440 -11.45 -6.58 10.66
CA GLU A 440 -10.85 -5.31 10.24
C GLU A 440 -9.32 -5.31 10.43
N GLY A 441 -8.84 -5.78 11.59
CA GLY A 441 -7.42 -5.88 11.88
C GLY A 441 -6.66 -6.72 10.86
N LEU A 442 -7.20 -7.90 10.50
CA LEU A 442 -6.64 -8.79 9.48
C LEU A 442 -6.77 -8.21 8.07
N ALA A 443 -7.90 -7.59 7.73
CA ALA A 443 -8.06 -6.97 6.41
C ALA A 443 -7.02 -5.88 6.19
N ARG A 444 -6.78 -5.02 7.20
CA ARG A 444 -5.79 -3.94 7.13
C ARG A 444 -4.34 -4.42 7.14
N SER A 445 -4.06 -5.65 7.58
CA SER A 445 -2.69 -6.19 7.58
C SER A 445 -2.29 -6.81 6.24
N ILE A 446 -3.23 -7.04 5.31
CA ILE A 446 -2.92 -7.58 3.97
C ILE A 446 -2.01 -6.59 3.25
N VAL A 447 -0.88 -7.06 2.74
CA VAL A 447 0.16 -6.19 2.14
C VAL A 447 -0.16 -5.81 0.70
N LEU A 448 -0.69 -6.72 -0.12
CA LEU A 448 -1.16 -6.38 -1.47
C LEU A 448 -2.39 -5.48 -1.40
N ASP A 449 -2.29 -4.29 -1.98
CA ASP A 449 -3.30 -3.24 -1.87
C ASP A 449 -4.64 -3.63 -2.50
N GLU A 450 -4.61 -4.35 -3.62
CA GLU A 450 -5.80 -4.86 -4.30
C GLU A 450 -6.51 -5.94 -3.45
N TRP A 451 -5.77 -6.84 -2.79
CA TRP A 451 -6.36 -7.82 -1.89
C TRP A 451 -6.84 -7.20 -0.59
N ARG A 452 -6.15 -6.18 -0.08
CA ARG A 452 -6.56 -5.39 1.07
C ARG A 452 -7.89 -4.71 0.79
N ALA A 453 -8.04 -4.06 -0.38
CA ALA A 453 -9.29 -3.44 -0.81
C ALA A 453 -10.44 -4.44 -0.84
N LEU A 454 -10.24 -5.62 -1.43
CA LEU A 454 -11.25 -6.68 -1.51
C LEU A 454 -11.68 -7.18 -0.13
N ALA A 455 -10.71 -7.44 0.76
CA ALA A 455 -11.00 -7.88 2.12
C ALA A 455 -11.79 -6.82 2.91
N LEU A 456 -11.40 -5.54 2.81
CA LEU A 456 -12.09 -4.43 3.47
C LEU A 456 -13.53 -4.27 2.96
N VAL A 457 -13.75 -4.41 1.65
CA VAL A 457 -15.09 -4.42 1.04
C VAL A 457 -15.96 -5.53 1.63
N ASP A 458 -15.43 -6.75 1.75
CA ASP A 458 -16.20 -7.87 2.26
C ASP A 458 -16.53 -7.73 3.75
N VAL A 459 -15.59 -7.23 4.56
CA VAL A 459 -15.86 -6.89 5.97
C VAL A 459 -16.90 -5.76 6.09
N ALA A 460 -16.82 -4.74 5.23
CA ALA A 460 -17.78 -3.64 5.20
C ALA A 460 -19.21 -4.12 4.88
N LYS A 461 -19.36 -5.04 3.91
CA LYS A 461 -20.66 -5.66 3.59
C LYS A 461 -21.25 -6.39 4.80
N GLU A 462 -20.43 -7.14 5.56
CA GLU A 462 -20.92 -7.81 6.77
C GLU A 462 -21.32 -6.83 7.89
N LEU A 463 -20.54 -5.75 8.09
CA LEU A 463 -20.89 -4.70 9.05
C LEU A 463 -22.19 -3.98 8.69
N HIS A 464 -22.43 -3.75 7.39
CA HIS A 464 -23.69 -3.19 6.91
C HIS A 464 -24.89 -4.11 7.23
N ARG A 465 -24.75 -5.42 7.02
CA ARG A 465 -25.82 -6.40 7.32
C ARG A 465 -26.26 -6.39 8.79
N VAL A 466 -25.35 -6.11 9.72
CA VAL A 466 -25.67 -5.97 11.15
C VAL A 466 -26.05 -4.55 11.59
N GLY A 467 -26.23 -3.63 10.65
CA GLY A 467 -26.71 -2.27 10.90
C GLY A 467 -25.63 -1.24 11.24
N ARG A 468 -24.34 -1.59 11.18
CA ARG A 468 -23.20 -0.69 11.44
C ARG A 468 -22.82 0.10 10.18
N ARG A 469 -23.76 0.91 9.67
CA ARG A 469 -23.63 1.61 8.38
C ARG A 469 -22.48 2.62 8.33
N SER A 470 -22.21 3.34 9.42
CA SER A 470 -21.09 4.29 9.50
C SER A 470 -19.74 3.59 9.35
N ASP A 471 -19.58 2.46 10.03
CA ASP A 471 -18.32 1.73 10.11
C ASP A 471 -18.05 1.03 8.78
N ALA A 472 -19.09 0.50 8.14
CA ALA A 472 -19.02 0.00 6.76
C ALA A 472 -18.58 1.09 5.77
N GLY A 473 -19.09 2.32 5.92
CA GLY A 473 -18.66 3.45 5.09
C GLY A 473 -17.19 3.80 5.29
N ALA A 474 -16.72 3.86 6.54
CA ALA A 474 -15.31 4.14 6.84
C ALA A 474 -14.36 3.07 6.26
N LEU A 475 -14.76 1.80 6.30
CA LEU A 475 -13.98 0.73 5.69
C LEU A 475 -13.97 0.77 4.17
N LEU A 476 -15.08 1.15 3.53
CA LEU A 476 -15.12 1.32 2.07
C LEU A 476 -14.25 2.50 1.60
N SER A 477 -14.14 3.57 2.39
CA SER A 477 -13.17 4.63 2.13
C SER A 477 -11.74 4.09 2.16
N ALA A 478 -11.37 3.36 3.23
CA ALA A 478 -10.05 2.73 3.32
C ALA A 478 -9.81 1.70 2.20
N ALA A 479 -10.85 1.00 1.75
CA ALA A 479 -10.77 0.07 0.64
C ALA A 479 -10.53 0.79 -0.69
N GLN A 480 -11.14 1.95 -0.89
CA GLN A 480 -10.93 2.78 -2.07
C GLN A 480 -9.50 3.32 -2.12
N GLU A 481 -8.99 3.81 -0.99
CA GLU A 481 -7.60 4.26 -0.87
C GLU A 481 -6.62 3.16 -1.25
N ALA A 482 -6.83 1.94 -0.75
CA ALA A 482 -6.02 0.78 -1.13
C ALA A 482 -6.16 0.45 -2.63
N ALA A 483 -7.39 0.44 -3.17
CA ALA A 483 -7.61 0.16 -4.59
C ALA A 483 -6.92 1.20 -5.51
N GLU A 484 -6.88 2.47 -5.11
CA GLU A 484 -6.20 3.53 -5.86
C GLU A 484 -4.67 3.41 -5.81
N GLN A 485 -4.12 2.79 -4.75
CA GLN A 485 -2.68 2.57 -4.55
C GLN A 485 -2.15 1.29 -5.20
N ALA A 486 -3.03 0.37 -5.60
CA ALA A 486 -2.65 -0.89 -6.20
C ALA A 486 -1.74 -0.71 -7.43
N ASP A 487 -0.62 -1.42 -7.44
CA ASP A 487 0.36 -1.40 -8.52
C ASP A 487 -0.20 -2.13 -9.76
N ASP A 488 -0.32 -1.39 -10.86
CA ASP A 488 -0.92 -1.86 -12.11
C ASP A 488 0.12 -2.52 -13.04
N THR A 489 1.15 -3.15 -12.47
CA THR A 489 2.26 -3.78 -13.21
C THR A 489 1.78 -4.78 -14.27
N PHE A 490 0.60 -5.40 -14.10
CA PHE A 490 0.00 -6.34 -15.05
C PHE A 490 -1.32 -5.84 -15.69
N GLY A 491 -1.74 -4.60 -15.39
CA GLY A 491 -2.68 -3.81 -16.19
C GLY A 491 -4.19 -4.01 -15.91
N SER A 492 -4.61 -4.66 -14.82
CA SER A 492 -6.05 -4.79 -14.51
C SER A 492 -6.42 -4.90 -13.01
N GLU A 493 -5.44 -4.99 -12.14
CA GLU A 493 -5.60 -5.25 -10.69
C GLU A 493 -6.32 -4.09 -10.00
N ARG A 494 -5.94 -2.86 -10.36
CA ARG A 494 -6.54 -1.62 -9.84
C ARG A 494 -8.01 -1.50 -10.22
N ASP A 495 -8.35 -1.69 -11.49
CA ASP A 495 -9.72 -1.62 -11.99
C ASP A 495 -10.63 -2.69 -11.36
N TRP A 496 -10.08 -3.89 -11.13
CA TRP A 496 -10.79 -4.96 -10.43
C TRP A 496 -11.09 -4.61 -8.96
N ALA A 497 -10.13 -4.05 -8.24
CA ALA A 497 -10.34 -3.59 -6.86
C ALA A 497 -11.38 -2.45 -6.80
N LEU A 498 -11.29 -1.46 -7.71
CA LEU A 498 -12.25 -0.36 -7.82
C LEU A 498 -13.66 -0.85 -8.14
N GLN A 499 -13.81 -1.88 -9.00
CA GLN A 499 -15.10 -2.52 -9.27
C GLN A 499 -15.74 -3.06 -7.97
N ALA A 500 -14.96 -3.77 -7.15
CA ALA A 500 -15.44 -4.32 -5.89
C ALA A 500 -15.83 -3.23 -4.89
N VAL A 501 -15.04 -2.14 -4.81
CA VAL A 501 -15.31 -0.98 -3.94
C VAL A 501 -16.58 -0.26 -4.37
N SER A 502 -16.77 0.01 -5.66
CA SER A 502 -17.99 0.64 -6.20
C SER A 502 -19.24 -0.20 -5.88
N ARG A 503 -19.18 -1.52 -6.07
CA ARG A 503 -20.25 -2.45 -5.66
C ARG A 503 -20.47 -2.48 -4.15
N GLY A 504 -19.41 -2.31 -3.35
CA GLY A 504 -19.49 -2.11 -1.91
C GLY A 504 -20.28 -0.84 -1.55
N TRP A 505 -19.98 0.29 -2.18
CA TRP A 505 -20.72 1.54 -1.98
C TRP A 505 -22.19 1.43 -2.37
N ILE A 506 -22.50 0.74 -3.48
CA ILE A 506 -23.88 0.40 -3.87
C ILE A 506 -24.57 -0.39 -2.75
N HIS A 507 -23.92 -1.42 -2.23
CA HIS A 507 -24.49 -2.29 -1.19
C HIS A 507 -24.83 -1.53 0.10
N VAL A 508 -23.98 -0.59 0.52
CA VAL A 508 -24.20 0.22 1.73
C VAL A 508 -25.19 1.38 1.48
N GLY A 509 -25.51 1.66 0.21
CA GLY A 509 -26.43 2.70 -0.22
C GLY A 509 -25.81 4.10 -0.24
N PHE A 510 -24.50 4.22 -0.44
CA PHE A 510 -23.80 5.49 -0.68
C PHE A 510 -23.54 5.65 -2.17
N HIS A 511 -24.61 5.88 -2.92
CA HIS A 511 -24.59 5.86 -4.38
C HIS A 511 -23.70 6.96 -5.00
N ASP A 512 -23.63 8.16 -4.41
CA ASP A 512 -22.73 9.22 -4.89
C ASP A 512 -21.25 8.77 -4.87
N LYS A 513 -20.85 8.09 -3.79
CA LYS A 513 -19.51 7.51 -3.66
C LYS A 513 -19.28 6.34 -4.62
N ALA A 514 -20.33 5.57 -4.90
CA ALA A 514 -20.25 4.53 -5.93
C ALA A 514 -20.01 5.09 -7.34
N VAL A 515 -20.62 6.24 -7.69
CA VAL A 515 -20.39 6.95 -8.96
C VAL A 515 -18.96 7.49 -9.02
N GLU A 516 -18.50 8.14 -7.94
CA GLU A 516 -17.14 8.66 -7.82
C GLU A 516 -16.12 7.55 -8.07
N CYS A 517 -16.26 6.42 -7.35
CA CYS A 517 -15.40 5.25 -7.50
C CYS A 517 -15.50 4.62 -8.91
N ALA A 518 -16.71 4.50 -9.49
CA ALA A 518 -16.88 3.95 -10.83
C ALA A 518 -16.17 4.78 -11.90
N ARG A 519 -16.08 6.11 -11.73
CA ARG A 519 -15.39 7.01 -12.67
C ARG A 519 -13.87 6.89 -12.62
N LEU A 520 -13.32 6.35 -11.54
CA LEU A 520 -11.87 6.09 -11.42
C LEU A 520 -11.42 4.87 -12.23
N VAL A 521 -12.35 3.99 -12.63
CA VAL A 521 -12.09 2.82 -13.46
C VAL A 521 -11.68 3.26 -14.87
N GLU A 522 -10.55 2.76 -15.35
CA GLU A 522 -9.98 3.11 -16.65
C GLU A 522 -10.66 2.36 -17.79
N ALA A 523 -10.99 1.08 -17.59
CA ALA A 523 -11.71 0.24 -18.53
C ALA A 523 -13.12 0.82 -18.85
N PRO A 524 -13.36 1.35 -20.06
CA PRO A 524 -14.58 2.10 -20.36
C PRO A 524 -15.86 1.27 -20.23
N TRP A 525 -15.82 -0.02 -20.60
CA TRP A 525 -16.97 -0.91 -20.49
C TRP A 525 -17.32 -1.21 -19.03
N LEU A 526 -16.31 -1.40 -18.18
CA LEU A 526 -16.46 -1.75 -16.78
C LEU A 526 -17.03 -0.56 -16.01
N ARG A 527 -16.53 0.63 -16.29
CA ARG A 527 -17.10 1.90 -15.83
C ARG A 527 -18.57 2.04 -16.22
N ALA A 528 -18.91 1.79 -17.49
CA ALA A 528 -20.29 1.87 -17.97
C ALA A 528 -21.24 0.89 -17.24
N GLU A 529 -20.79 -0.35 -17.01
CA GLU A 529 -21.53 -1.37 -16.26
C GLU A 529 -21.81 -0.91 -14.83
N LEU A 530 -20.78 -0.44 -14.12
CA LEU A 530 -20.89 0.05 -12.74
C LEU A 530 -21.84 1.24 -12.62
N LEU A 531 -21.73 2.24 -13.52
CA LEU A 531 -22.64 3.38 -13.53
C LEU A 531 -24.10 2.95 -13.74
N CYS A 532 -24.34 1.94 -14.59
CA CYS A 532 -25.67 1.37 -14.77
C CYS A 532 -26.15 0.62 -13.52
N GLU A 533 -25.29 -0.10 -12.81
CA GLU A 533 -25.62 -0.72 -11.52
C GLU A 533 -26.02 0.33 -10.48
N VAL A 534 -25.26 1.42 -10.36
CA VAL A 534 -25.59 2.54 -9.46
C VAL A 534 -26.94 3.16 -9.81
N SER A 535 -27.16 3.44 -11.10
CA SER A 535 -28.42 3.96 -11.65
C SER A 535 -29.63 3.09 -11.27
N ARG A 536 -29.50 1.75 -11.36
CA ARG A 536 -30.56 0.81 -10.93
C ARG A 536 -30.78 0.85 -9.43
N ALA A 537 -29.71 0.87 -8.63
CA ALA A 537 -29.79 0.94 -7.18
C ALA A 537 -30.46 2.24 -6.69
N TRP A 538 -30.14 3.38 -7.31
CA TRP A 538 -30.76 4.68 -7.05
C TRP A 538 -32.26 4.69 -7.30
N ARG A 539 -32.69 4.08 -8.42
CA ARG A 539 -34.12 3.96 -8.72
C ARG A 539 -34.84 3.12 -7.69
N ALA A 540 -34.23 2.03 -7.25
CA ALA A 540 -34.81 1.15 -6.23
C ALA A 540 -34.96 1.86 -4.87
N SER A 541 -34.06 2.80 -4.54
CA SER A 541 -34.13 3.60 -3.31
C SER A 541 -35.10 4.81 -3.40
N GLY A 542 -35.60 5.14 -4.59
CA GLY A 542 -36.55 6.24 -4.81
C GLY A 542 -35.89 7.60 -5.12
N GLU A 543 -34.58 7.62 -5.33
CA GLU A 543 -33.80 8.79 -5.74
C GLU A 543 -33.85 8.96 -7.28
N ARG A 544 -33.67 10.20 -7.80
CA ARG A 544 -33.82 10.51 -9.24
C ARG A 544 -32.48 10.42 -9.99
N ASP A 545 -32.38 9.45 -10.90
CA ASP A 545 -31.20 9.13 -11.72
C ASP A 545 -30.92 10.10 -12.92
N HIS A 546 -31.66 11.20 -13.07
CA HIS A 546 -31.57 12.05 -14.29
C HIS A 546 -30.23 12.79 -14.48
N ALA A 547 -29.31 12.71 -13.50
CA ALA A 547 -28.02 13.38 -13.57
C ALA A 547 -26.96 12.60 -14.36
N LEU A 548 -26.90 11.26 -14.22
CA LEU A 548 -25.77 10.47 -14.73
C LEU A 548 -25.61 10.52 -16.25
N TYR A 549 -26.64 10.11 -16.98
CA TYR A 549 -26.57 10.08 -18.45
C TYR A 549 -26.44 11.48 -19.09
N ARG A 550 -26.72 12.56 -18.36
CA ARG A 550 -26.49 13.93 -18.87
C ARG A 550 -25.05 14.40 -18.67
N THR A 551 -24.37 13.88 -17.66
CA THR A 551 -22.97 14.21 -17.35
C THR A 551 -21.97 13.26 -18.00
N GLU A 552 -22.43 12.14 -18.55
CA GLU A 552 -21.56 11.13 -19.13
C GLU A 552 -21.15 11.49 -20.56
N GLU A 553 -19.84 11.54 -20.79
CA GLU A 553 -19.24 11.90 -22.08
C GLU A 553 -19.06 10.69 -23.00
N ASP A 554 -18.80 9.51 -22.42
CA ASP A 554 -18.67 8.27 -23.20
C ASP A 554 -20.01 7.87 -23.81
N ILE A 555 -20.04 7.71 -25.13
CA ILE A 555 -21.27 7.44 -25.87
C ILE A 555 -21.90 6.10 -25.47
N VAL A 556 -21.09 5.06 -25.22
CA VAL A 556 -21.59 3.73 -24.89
C VAL A 556 -22.19 3.73 -23.48
N ALA A 557 -21.47 4.27 -22.51
CA ALA A 557 -21.94 4.43 -21.14
C ALA A 557 -23.21 5.28 -21.07
N ARG A 558 -23.24 6.39 -21.82
CA ARG A 558 -24.41 7.26 -21.88
C ARG A 558 -25.64 6.54 -22.42
N VAL A 559 -25.51 5.81 -23.53
CA VAL A 559 -26.63 5.07 -24.15
C VAL A 559 -27.09 3.93 -23.25
N LEU A 560 -26.18 3.21 -22.57
CA LEU A 560 -26.52 2.18 -21.58
C LEU A 560 -27.30 2.76 -20.38
N LEU A 561 -26.90 3.94 -19.88
CA LEU A 561 -27.62 4.65 -18.82
C LEU A 561 -28.99 5.12 -19.29
N LEU A 562 -29.10 5.65 -20.51
CA LEU A 562 -30.39 6.02 -21.12
C LEU A 562 -31.31 4.80 -21.30
N ALA A 563 -30.78 3.66 -21.74
CA ALA A 563 -31.53 2.42 -21.85
C ALA A 563 -32.02 1.94 -20.48
N THR A 564 -31.13 1.92 -19.48
CA THR A 564 -31.47 1.58 -18.09
C THR A 564 -32.54 2.52 -17.52
N ALA A 565 -32.51 3.80 -17.91
CA ALA A 565 -33.53 4.78 -17.56
C ALA A 565 -34.88 4.56 -18.22
N ALA A 566 -34.87 4.32 -19.52
CA ALA A 566 -36.07 4.08 -20.29
C ALA A 566 -36.80 2.81 -19.80
N VAL A 567 -36.08 1.74 -19.47
CA VAL A 567 -36.66 0.51 -18.88
C VAL A 567 -37.41 0.82 -17.60
N GLY A 568 -36.80 1.57 -16.68
CA GLY A 568 -37.44 1.90 -15.40
C GLY A 568 -38.74 2.67 -15.58
N HIS A 569 -38.84 3.56 -16.58
CA HIS A 569 -40.09 4.23 -16.93
C HIS A 569 -41.11 3.27 -17.57
N ALA A 570 -40.67 2.40 -18.48
CA ALA A 570 -41.51 1.40 -19.11
C ALA A 570 -42.12 0.43 -18.08
N GLU A 571 -41.34 -0.04 -17.10
CA GLU A 571 -41.79 -0.93 -16.02
C GLU A 571 -42.85 -0.28 -15.10
N ARG A 572 -42.85 1.05 -14.99
CA ARG A 572 -43.90 1.81 -14.27
C ARG A 572 -45.13 2.13 -15.13
N GLY A 573 -45.07 1.84 -16.42
CA GLY A 573 -46.12 2.14 -17.40
C GLY A 573 -45.99 3.49 -18.11
N ASP A 574 -44.96 4.28 -17.81
CA ASP A 574 -44.68 5.59 -18.40
C ASP A 574 -43.96 5.45 -19.77
N VAL A 575 -44.60 4.75 -20.70
CA VAL A 575 -44.00 4.38 -21.99
C VAL A 575 -43.62 5.61 -22.83
N ASP A 576 -44.39 6.69 -22.75
CA ASP A 576 -44.10 7.92 -23.51
C ASP A 576 -42.78 8.58 -23.06
N GLU A 577 -42.52 8.60 -21.75
CA GLU A 577 -41.26 9.11 -21.19
C GLU A 577 -40.09 8.17 -21.51
N ALA A 578 -40.33 6.86 -21.47
CA ALA A 578 -39.33 5.87 -21.88
C ALA A 578 -38.91 6.06 -23.36
N LEU A 579 -39.88 6.30 -24.25
CA LEU A 579 -39.61 6.57 -25.67
C LEU A 579 -38.94 7.94 -25.89
N ARG A 580 -39.25 8.94 -25.05
CA ARG A 580 -38.56 10.23 -25.07
C ARG A 580 -37.08 10.07 -24.73
N LEU A 581 -36.76 9.30 -23.69
CA LEU A 581 -35.38 8.98 -23.30
C LEU A 581 -34.65 8.17 -24.38
N ALA A 582 -35.32 7.22 -25.02
CA ALA A 582 -34.74 6.49 -26.16
C ALA A 582 -34.33 7.44 -27.30
N GLY A 583 -35.13 8.48 -27.57
CA GLY A 583 -34.81 9.49 -28.58
C GLY A 583 -33.63 10.41 -28.23
N GLU A 584 -33.25 10.53 -26.95
CA GLU A 584 -32.06 11.29 -26.54
C GLU A 584 -30.75 10.58 -26.91
N ALA A 585 -30.78 9.27 -27.20
CA ALA A 585 -29.60 8.49 -27.55
C ALA A 585 -28.99 8.91 -28.90
N GLY A 586 -29.82 9.36 -29.84
CA GLY A 586 -29.41 9.70 -31.20
C GLY A 586 -29.80 8.64 -32.24
N PRO A 587 -29.62 8.97 -33.53
CA PRO A 587 -30.01 8.09 -34.65
C PRO A 587 -29.07 6.89 -34.79
N GLY A 588 -29.61 5.69 -34.56
CA GLY A 588 -28.88 4.41 -34.61
C GLY A 588 -28.65 3.83 -33.21
N GLU A 589 -28.30 4.68 -32.24
CA GLU A 589 -28.12 4.31 -30.84
C GLU A 589 -29.45 4.10 -30.10
N GLU A 590 -30.55 4.68 -30.60
CA GLU A 590 -31.90 4.47 -30.03
C GLU A 590 -32.35 3.00 -30.05
N ALA A 591 -31.73 2.14 -30.88
CA ALA A 591 -32.04 0.72 -30.94
C ALA A 591 -31.89 0.01 -29.59
N LEU A 592 -30.86 0.33 -28.80
CA LEU A 592 -30.62 -0.30 -27.50
C LEU A 592 -31.71 0.06 -26.46
N PRO A 593 -31.99 1.34 -26.18
CA PRO A 593 -33.13 1.72 -25.33
C PRO A 593 -34.46 1.14 -25.82
N LEU A 594 -34.73 1.13 -27.13
CA LEU A 594 -35.98 0.59 -27.69
C LEU A 594 -36.11 -0.93 -27.44
N ALA A 595 -35.04 -1.71 -27.64
CA ALA A 595 -35.01 -3.14 -27.35
C ALA A 595 -35.33 -3.44 -25.88
N HIS A 596 -34.72 -2.66 -24.99
CA HIS A 596 -34.91 -2.73 -23.56
C HIS A 596 -36.34 -2.34 -23.11
N ILE A 597 -36.93 -1.27 -23.67
CA ILE A 597 -38.33 -0.88 -23.44
C ILE A 597 -39.27 -2.00 -23.91
N ALA A 598 -39.07 -2.50 -25.13
CA ALA A 598 -39.89 -3.58 -25.67
C ALA A 598 -39.81 -4.83 -24.79
N SER A 599 -38.62 -5.20 -24.32
CA SER A 599 -38.40 -6.33 -23.40
C SER A 599 -39.19 -6.17 -22.10
N ALA A 600 -39.21 -4.97 -21.51
CA ALA A 600 -40.03 -4.69 -20.32
C ALA A 600 -41.53 -4.84 -20.59
N LEU A 601 -42.01 -4.34 -21.73
CA LEU A 601 -43.41 -4.43 -22.14
C LEU A 601 -43.85 -5.85 -22.50
N LEU A 602 -42.99 -6.65 -23.12
CA LEU A 602 -43.23 -8.07 -23.37
C LEU A 602 -43.47 -8.83 -22.07
N ARG A 603 -42.63 -8.61 -21.05
CA ARG A 603 -42.81 -9.18 -19.71
C ARG A 603 -44.12 -8.74 -19.06
N ALA A 604 -44.57 -7.52 -19.33
CA ALA A 604 -45.85 -6.99 -18.85
C ALA A 604 -47.07 -7.41 -19.70
N GLY A 605 -46.88 -8.09 -20.83
CA GLY A 605 -47.95 -8.46 -21.77
C GLY A 605 -48.57 -7.27 -22.53
N ASP A 606 -47.86 -6.15 -22.65
CA ASP A 606 -48.34 -4.96 -23.34
C ASP A 606 -48.18 -5.09 -24.86
N LYS A 607 -49.29 -4.94 -25.59
CA LYS A 607 -49.34 -5.06 -27.06
C LYS A 607 -48.51 -4.00 -27.80
N ARG A 608 -48.16 -2.89 -27.14
CA ARG A 608 -47.30 -1.84 -27.70
C ARG A 608 -45.88 -2.33 -28.00
N ALA A 609 -45.42 -3.41 -27.34
CA ALA A 609 -44.10 -3.98 -27.56
C ALA A 609 -43.80 -4.28 -29.04
N ALA A 610 -44.77 -4.82 -29.78
CA ALA A 610 -44.59 -5.15 -31.20
C ALA A 610 -44.24 -3.92 -32.06
N GLY A 611 -44.94 -2.80 -31.85
CA GLY A 611 -44.66 -1.56 -32.58
C GLY A 611 -43.30 -0.94 -32.21
N ILE A 612 -42.83 -1.13 -30.97
CA ILE A 612 -41.52 -0.66 -30.52
C ILE A 612 -40.40 -1.53 -31.10
N LEU A 613 -40.60 -2.86 -31.16
CA LEU A 613 -39.65 -3.77 -31.82
C LEU A 613 -39.50 -3.46 -33.30
N ASP A 614 -40.60 -3.15 -34.01
CA ASP A 614 -40.55 -2.77 -35.43
C ASP A 614 -39.80 -1.45 -35.64
N ARG A 615 -39.98 -0.48 -34.72
CA ARG A 615 -39.20 0.77 -34.72
C ARG A 615 -37.71 0.52 -34.44
N MET A 616 -37.40 -0.32 -33.46
CA MET A 616 -36.03 -0.72 -33.13
C MET A 616 -35.34 -1.35 -34.34
N GLU A 617 -36.05 -2.24 -35.06
CA GLU A 617 -35.50 -2.95 -36.21
C GLU A 617 -35.21 -2.01 -37.39
N ALA A 618 -36.06 -1.01 -37.58
CA ALA A 618 -35.81 0.06 -38.54
C ALA A 618 -34.61 0.97 -38.17
N ALA A 619 -34.25 1.03 -36.89
CA ALA A 619 -33.13 1.81 -36.37
C ALA A 619 -31.81 1.00 -36.26
N LEU A 620 -31.82 -0.31 -36.55
CA LEU A 620 -30.62 -1.15 -36.47
C LEU A 620 -29.56 -0.71 -37.49
N CYS A 621 -28.37 -0.40 -36.98
CA CYS A 621 -27.16 -0.16 -37.76
C CYS A 621 -25.94 -0.75 -37.04
N ALA A 622 -24.79 -0.82 -37.73
CA ALA A 622 -23.52 -1.11 -37.08
C ALA A 622 -23.25 0.00 -36.04
N SER A 623 -23.12 -0.38 -34.77
CA SER A 623 -22.98 0.54 -33.65
C SER A 623 -22.28 -0.18 -32.48
N PRO A 624 -21.47 0.53 -31.65
CA PRO A 624 -20.83 -0.06 -30.47
C PRO A 624 -21.81 -0.66 -29.44
N VAL A 625 -23.09 -0.26 -29.46
CA VAL A 625 -24.12 -0.76 -28.53
C VAL A 625 -24.91 -1.96 -29.06
N LEU A 626 -24.61 -2.43 -30.27
CA LEU A 626 -25.28 -3.57 -30.90
C LEU A 626 -25.21 -4.88 -30.08
N PRO A 627 -24.10 -5.24 -29.38
CA PRO A 627 -24.09 -6.40 -28.49
C PRO A 627 -25.21 -6.37 -27.45
N GLY A 628 -25.42 -5.21 -26.82
CA GLY A 628 -26.49 -5.04 -25.83
C GLY A 628 -27.90 -5.19 -26.43
N VAL A 629 -28.08 -4.88 -27.72
CA VAL A 629 -29.36 -5.09 -28.42
C VAL A 629 -29.63 -6.59 -28.59
N VAL A 630 -28.62 -7.36 -29.01
CA VAL A 630 -28.71 -8.82 -29.15
C VAL A 630 -29.05 -9.45 -27.81
N GLU A 631 -28.30 -9.09 -26.76
CA GLU A 631 -28.51 -9.58 -25.40
C GLU A 631 -29.93 -9.29 -24.89
N ALA A 632 -30.42 -8.05 -25.04
CA ALA A 632 -31.74 -7.65 -24.59
C ALA A 632 -32.86 -8.44 -25.29
N LEU A 633 -32.78 -8.58 -26.62
CA LEU A 633 -33.76 -9.34 -27.41
C LEU A 633 -33.72 -10.84 -27.09
N ALA A 634 -32.52 -11.40 -26.92
CA ALA A 634 -32.33 -12.81 -26.56
C ALA A 634 -32.98 -13.11 -25.21
N LYS A 635 -32.70 -12.30 -24.18
CA LYS A 635 -33.31 -12.41 -22.84
C LYS A 635 -34.83 -12.21 -22.85
N ALA A 636 -35.36 -11.44 -23.79
CA ALA A 636 -36.81 -11.24 -23.97
C ALA A 636 -37.51 -12.40 -24.69
N GLY A 637 -36.77 -13.41 -25.20
CA GLY A 637 -37.31 -14.52 -25.97
C GLY A 637 -37.52 -14.23 -27.46
N GLU A 638 -37.15 -13.04 -27.93
CA GLU A 638 -37.22 -12.62 -29.34
C GLU A 638 -35.99 -13.12 -30.13
N HIS A 639 -35.71 -14.42 -30.03
CA HIS A 639 -34.49 -15.04 -30.58
C HIS A 639 -34.30 -14.78 -32.08
N GLY A 640 -35.39 -14.70 -32.86
CA GLY A 640 -35.32 -14.40 -34.28
C GLY A 640 -34.79 -12.98 -34.55
N ARG A 641 -35.30 -11.98 -33.83
CA ARG A 641 -34.83 -10.59 -33.94
C ARG A 641 -33.42 -10.43 -33.36
N ALA A 642 -33.08 -11.16 -32.30
CA ALA A 642 -31.71 -11.21 -31.77
C ALA A 642 -30.71 -11.72 -32.82
N MET A 643 -31.06 -12.78 -33.56
CA MET A 643 -30.24 -13.26 -34.68
C MET A 643 -30.13 -12.24 -35.80
N THR A 644 -31.21 -11.56 -36.17
CA THR A 644 -31.17 -10.48 -37.18
C THR A 644 -30.28 -9.31 -36.74
N ALA A 645 -30.22 -9.00 -35.44
CA ALA A 645 -29.30 -8.01 -34.90
C ALA A 645 -27.84 -8.52 -34.90
N ALA A 646 -27.60 -9.80 -34.55
CA ALA A 646 -26.27 -10.42 -34.62
C ALA A 646 -25.72 -10.50 -36.06
N GLU A 647 -26.59 -10.58 -37.07
CA GLU A 647 -26.19 -10.52 -38.48
C GLU A 647 -25.71 -9.12 -38.93
N ARG A 648 -25.84 -8.08 -38.09
CA ARG A 648 -25.39 -6.72 -38.39
C ARG A 648 -23.97 -6.40 -37.94
N PHE A 649 -23.28 -7.33 -37.28
CA PHE A 649 -21.86 -7.20 -37.00
C PHE A 649 -21.05 -7.35 -38.30
N ASP A 650 -20.07 -6.46 -38.50
CA ASP A 650 -19.22 -6.46 -39.70
C ASP A 650 -18.20 -7.60 -39.67
N GLU A 651 -17.72 -7.96 -38.47
CA GLU A 651 -16.70 -8.99 -38.26
C GLU A 651 -17.34 -10.35 -37.92
N PRO A 652 -16.93 -11.45 -38.58
CA PRO A 652 -17.44 -12.79 -38.28
C PRO A 652 -17.24 -13.23 -36.83
N GLU A 653 -16.10 -12.87 -36.22
CA GLU A 653 -15.80 -13.19 -34.82
C GLU A 653 -16.77 -12.48 -33.86
N SER A 654 -16.96 -11.16 -34.02
CA SER A 654 -17.91 -10.37 -33.23
C SER A 654 -19.35 -10.88 -33.37
N ARG A 655 -19.75 -11.33 -34.57
CA ARG A 655 -21.04 -12.00 -34.81
C ARG A 655 -21.16 -13.30 -34.02
N ASP A 656 -20.14 -14.14 -34.05
CA ASP A 656 -20.12 -15.44 -33.38
C ASP A 656 -20.14 -15.30 -31.84
N TRP A 657 -19.48 -14.28 -31.29
CA TRP A 657 -19.63 -13.91 -29.88
C TRP A 657 -21.04 -13.44 -29.54
N ALA A 658 -21.69 -12.62 -30.37
CA ALA A 658 -23.08 -12.21 -30.15
C ALA A 658 -24.07 -13.40 -30.23
N VAL A 659 -23.77 -14.43 -31.03
CA VAL A 659 -24.57 -15.68 -31.08
C VAL A 659 -24.50 -16.45 -29.75
N CYS A 660 -23.41 -16.32 -28.98
CA CYS A 660 -23.31 -16.94 -27.65
C CYS A 660 -24.41 -16.47 -26.69
N ASP A 661 -24.77 -15.18 -26.72
CA ASP A 661 -25.87 -14.64 -25.90
C ASP A 661 -27.22 -15.28 -26.25
N VAL A 662 -27.44 -15.58 -27.54
CA VAL A 662 -28.65 -16.26 -28.02
C VAL A 662 -28.66 -17.72 -27.55
N VAL A 663 -27.50 -18.41 -27.58
CA VAL A 663 -27.34 -19.77 -27.04
C VAL A 663 -27.68 -19.81 -25.55
N ALA A 664 -27.11 -18.90 -24.76
CA ALA A 664 -27.38 -18.81 -23.31
C ALA A 664 -28.87 -18.56 -23.03
N ALA A 665 -29.52 -17.65 -23.77
CA ALA A 665 -30.94 -17.39 -23.63
C ALA A 665 -31.82 -18.59 -24.02
N LEU A 666 -31.47 -19.33 -25.07
CA LEU A 666 -32.17 -20.57 -25.46
C LEU A 666 -32.04 -21.65 -24.39
N MET A 667 -30.87 -21.78 -23.76
CA MET A 667 -30.67 -22.68 -22.61
C MET A 667 -31.57 -22.31 -21.44
N ALA A 668 -31.63 -21.02 -21.08
CA ALA A 668 -32.49 -20.51 -20.02
C ALA A 668 -34.00 -20.70 -20.33
N ALA A 669 -34.40 -20.56 -21.60
CA ALA A 669 -35.75 -20.83 -22.08
C ALA A 669 -36.08 -22.34 -22.18
N GLY A 670 -35.13 -23.21 -21.86
CA GLY A 670 -35.29 -24.65 -21.83
C GLY A 670 -35.12 -25.35 -23.18
N GLN A 671 -34.76 -24.64 -24.25
CA GLN A 671 -34.66 -25.15 -25.62
C GLN A 671 -33.27 -25.73 -25.92
N VAL A 672 -32.89 -26.79 -25.21
CA VAL A 672 -31.53 -27.38 -25.21
C VAL A 672 -31.04 -27.75 -26.61
N ASP A 673 -31.86 -28.47 -27.39
CA ASP A 673 -31.44 -28.97 -28.70
C ASP A 673 -31.19 -27.82 -29.69
N ARG A 674 -31.98 -26.75 -29.59
CA ARG A 674 -31.78 -25.55 -30.42
C ARG A 674 -30.55 -24.76 -29.99
N ALA A 675 -30.30 -24.67 -28.69
CA ALA A 675 -29.10 -24.02 -28.17
C ALA A 675 -27.83 -24.77 -28.59
N GLN A 676 -27.81 -26.10 -28.48
CA GLN A 676 -26.68 -26.92 -28.91
C GLN A 676 -26.45 -26.82 -30.42
N ALA A 677 -27.50 -26.97 -31.23
CA ALA A 677 -27.36 -26.86 -32.69
C ALA A 677 -26.83 -25.47 -33.11
N LEU A 678 -27.23 -24.41 -32.40
CA LEU A 678 -26.74 -23.06 -32.63
C LEU A 678 -25.27 -22.93 -32.20
N ALA A 679 -24.89 -23.43 -31.02
CA ALA A 679 -23.51 -23.43 -30.55
C ALA A 679 -22.57 -24.20 -31.49
N GLU A 680 -23.00 -25.35 -32.01
CA GLU A 680 -22.24 -26.15 -32.99
C GLU A 680 -22.09 -25.46 -34.36
N SER A 681 -22.96 -24.50 -34.68
CA SER A 681 -22.91 -23.74 -35.93
C SER A 681 -21.92 -22.57 -35.93
N ILE A 682 -21.42 -22.19 -34.75
CA ILE A 682 -20.43 -21.11 -34.56
C ILE A 682 -19.10 -21.52 -35.22
N GLN A 683 -18.51 -20.61 -35.99
CA GLN A 683 -17.30 -20.87 -36.75
C GLN A 683 -16.03 -20.53 -35.96
N ASP A 684 -16.06 -19.45 -35.18
CA ASP A 684 -14.95 -19.07 -34.30
C ASP A 684 -14.74 -20.13 -33.19
N PRO A 685 -13.53 -20.71 -33.07
CA PRO A 685 -13.27 -21.76 -32.09
C PRO A 685 -13.50 -21.35 -30.63
N GLY A 686 -13.15 -20.12 -30.26
CA GLY A 686 -13.26 -19.61 -28.89
C GLY A 686 -14.70 -19.32 -28.50
N ALA A 687 -15.45 -18.64 -29.37
CA ALA A 687 -16.88 -18.40 -29.20
C ALA A 687 -17.67 -19.73 -29.18
N ARG A 688 -17.32 -20.68 -30.05
CA ARG A 688 -17.92 -22.03 -30.06
C ARG A 688 -17.67 -22.77 -28.76
N ALA A 689 -16.43 -22.75 -28.26
CA ALA A 689 -16.09 -23.36 -26.98
C ALA A 689 -16.88 -22.71 -25.82
N SER A 690 -16.99 -21.38 -25.80
CA SER A 690 -17.78 -20.63 -24.82
C SER A 690 -19.27 -21.02 -24.85
N ALA A 691 -19.90 -21.01 -26.03
CA ALA A 691 -21.30 -21.38 -26.21
C ALA A 691 -21.58 -22.84 -25.82
N LEU A 692 -20.68 -23.77 -26.14
CA LEU A 692 -20.81 -25.17 -25.73
C LEU A 692 -20.61 -25.35 -24.21
N CYS A 693 -19.77 -24.54 -23.56
CA CYS A 693 -19.68 -24.52 -22.10
C CYS A 693 -21.02 -24.14 -21.46
N GLU A 694 -21.72 -23.12 -21.98
CA GLU A 694 -23.06 -22.73 -21.51
C GLU A 694 -24.08 -23.87 -21.68
N VAL A 695 -24.01 -24.61 -22.78
CA VAL A 695 -24.85 -25.79 -23.01
C VAL A 695 -24.55 -26.89 -21.99
N VAL A 696 -23.26 -27.19 -21.73
CA VAL A 696 -22.85 -28.17 -20.71
C VAL A 696 -23.36 -27.76 -19.33
N ALA A 697 -23.13 -26.51 -18.91
CA ALA A 697 -23.54 -26.00 -17.61
C ALA A 697 -25.06 -26.06 -17.45
N GLY A 698 -25.82 -25.58 -18.44
CA GLY A 698 -27.28 -25.61 -18.40
C GLY A 698 -27.85 -27.04 -18.41
N ARG A 699 -27.19 -28.01 -19.07
CA ARG A 699 -27.56 -29.43 -18.97
C ARG A 699 -27.27 -30.01 -17.60
N ALA A 700 -26.13 -29.69 -17.00
CA ALA A 700 -25.75 -30.16 -15.68
C ALA A 700 -26.74 -29.69 -14.61
N VAL A 701 -27.09 -28.39 -14.60
CA VAL A 701 -28.06 -27.81 -13.65
C VAL A 701 -29.45 -28.43 -13.81
N ARG A 702 -29.91 -28.69 -15.04
CA ARG A 702 -31.24 -29.26 -15.28
C ARG A 702 -31.31 -30.76 -14.98
N SER A 703 -30.26 -31.52 -15.29
CA SER A 703 -30.21 -32.96 -15.02
C SER A 703 -30.11 -33.26 -13.52
N ALA A 704 -29.44 -32.40 -12.74
CA ALA A 704 -29.43 -32.45 -11.28
C ALA A 704 -30.84 -32.39 -10.64
N ALA A 705 -31.84 -31.85 -11.36
CA ALA A 705 -33.21 -31.72 -10.86
C ALA A 705 -34.13 -32.91 -11.15
N ASP A 706 -33.90 -33.70 -12.21
CA ASP A 706 -34.88 -34.71 -12.67
C ASP A 706 -34.31 -36.00 -13.33
N GLU A 707 -33.07 -36.08 -13.84
CA GLU A 707 -32.61 -37.24 -14.64
C GLU A 707 -31.10 -37.59 -14.54
N ALA A 708 -30.77 -38.87 -14.31
CA ALA A 708 -29.39 -39.36 -14.21
C ALA A 708 -28.62 -39.42 -15.56
N ASP A 709 -29.32 -39.49 -16.70
CA ASP A 709 -28.71 -39.63 -18.04
C ASP A 709 -28.16 -38.29 -18.59
N GLY A 710 -28.82 -37.16 -18.30
CA GLY A 710 -28.43 -35.84 -18.83
C GLY A 710 -27.05 -35.36 -18.36
N LEU A 711 -26.62 -35.81 -17.17
CA LEU A 711 -25.32 -35.47 -16.61
C LEU A 711 -24.17 -36.23 -17.30
N SER A 712 -24.39 -37.49 -17.68
CA SER A 712 -23.39 -38.28 -18.42
C SER A 712 -23.14 -37.65 -19.79
N THR A 713 -24.20 -37.19 -20.47
CA THR A 713 -24.08 -36.44 -21.72
C THR A 713 -23.39 -35.09 -21.54
N ALA A 714 -23.59 -34.40 -20.41
CA ALA A 714 -22.88 -33.15 -20.11
C ALA A 714 -21.36 -33.38 -19.91
N VAL A 715 -20.97 -34.46 -19.23
CA VAL A 715 -19.55 -34.85 -19.08
C VAL A 715 -18.93 -35.22 -20.43
N GLU A 716 -19.63 -35.99 -21.25
CA GLU A 716 -19.15 -36.36 -22.59
C GLU A 716 -18.95 -35.14 -23.48
N LEU A 717 -19.92 -34.21 -23.48
CA LEU A 717 -19.83 -32.97 -24.24
C LEU A 717 -18.68 -32.10 -23.73
N ALA A 718 -18.51 -31.95 -22.41
CA ALA A 718 -17.38 -31.22 -21.83
C ALA A 718 -16.03 -31.80 -22.28
N ARG A 719 -15.88 -33.14 -22.25
CA ARG A 719 -14.66 -33.82 -22.71
C ARG A 719 -14.39 -33.66 -24.20
N SER A 720 -15.43 -33.47 -25.00
CA SER A 720 -15.32 -33.29 -26.45
C SER A 720 -14.86 -31.90 -26.88
N LEU A 721 -14.76 -30.93 -25.95
CA LEU A 721 -14.26 -29.59 -26.24
C LEU A 721 -12.76 -29.65 -26.58
N ASP A 722 -12.36 -29.02 -27.69
CA ASP A 722 -10.98 -29.01 -28.19
C ASP A 722 -10.07 -28.09 -27.35
N GLU A 723 -10.58 -26.93 -26.92
CA GLU A 723 -9.84 -25.90 -26.19
C GLU A 723 -9.68 -26.27 -24.68
N PRO A 724 -8.45 -26.36 -24.14
CA PRO A 724 -8.21 -26.77 -22.75
C PRO A 724 -8.94 -25.90 -21.71
N ALA A 725 -8.89 -24.57 -21.85
CA ALA A 725 -9.52 -23.65 -20.89
C ALA A 725 -11.05 -23.77 -20.88
N GLY A 726 -11.67 -23.95 -22.06
CA GLY A 726 -13.10 -24.22 -22.19
C GLY A 726 -13.49 -25.57 -21.58
N ARG A 727 -12.72 -26.62 -21.85
CA ARG A 727 -12.92 -27.96 -21.26
C ARG A 727 -12.92 -27.93 -19.73
N ASP A 728 -11.93 -27.27 -19.14
CA ASP A 728 -11.80 -27.20 -17.68
C ASP A 728 -12.94 -26.40 -17.05
N ARG A 729 -13.35 -25.29 -17.68
CA ARG A 729 -14.51 -24.50 -17.24
C ARG A 729 -15.80 -25.31 -17.29
N ALA A 730 -16.04 -26.06 -18.37
CA ALA A 730 -17.21 -26.91 -18.54
C ALA A 730 -17.24 -28.05 -17.50
N LEU A 731 -16.11 -28.72 -17.27
CA LEU A 731 -16.00 -29.77 -16.26
C LEU A 731 -16.22 -29.25 -14.83
N ARG A 732 -15.71 -28.06 -14.51
CA ARG A 732 -15.99 -27.40 -13.22
C ARG A 732 -17.49 -27.17 -13.03
N ALA A 733 -18.20 -26.66 -14.03
CA ALA A 733 -19.65 -26.43 -13.95
C ALA A 733 -20.42 -27.74 -13.70
N VAL A 734 -19.97 -28.86 -14.27
CA VAL A 734 -20.57 -30.18 -13.99
C VAL A 734 -20.31 -30.63 -12.55
N VAL A 735 -19.10 -30.41 -12.02
CA VAL A 735 -18.75 -30.71 -10.62
C VAL A 735 -19.57 -29.85 -9.65
N GLU A 736 -19.76 -28.56 -9.95
CA GLU A 736 -20.61 -27.64 -9.18
C GLU A 736 -22.06 -28.14 -9.12
N ALA A 737 -22.65 -28.49 -10.27
CA ALA A 737 -24.02 -29.01 -10.32
C ALA A 737 -24.18 -30.35 -9.55
N LEU A 738 -23.20 -31.24 -9.64
CA LEU A 738 -23.16 -32.50 -8.88
C LEU A 738 -23.10 -32.25 -7.37
N ALA A 739 -22.26 -31.31 -6.94
CA ALA A 739 -22.10 -30.95 -5.54
C ALA A 739 -23.36 -30.27 -4.97
N GLU A 740 -24.03 -29.41 -5.75
CA GLU A 740 -25.32 -28.80 -5.38
C GLU A 740 -26.46 -29.82 -5.30
N ALA A 741 -26.43 -30.86 -6.15
CA ALA A 741 -27.36 -31.99 -6.08
C ALA A 741 -27.10 -32.94 -4.88
N GLY A 742 -25.98 -32.77 -4.18
CA GLY A 742 -25.55 -33.62 -3.06
C GLY A 742 -24.89 -34.95 -3.46
N ASP A 743 -24.58 -35.16 -4.75
CA ASP A 743 -23.88 -36.35 -5.25
C ASP A 743 -22.35 -36.13 -5.18
N PHE A 744 -21.85 -36.09 -3.94
CA PHE A 744 -20.45 -35.80 -3.64
C PHE A 744 -19.48 -36.87 -4.17
N ASP A 745 -19.91 -38.13 -4.29
CA ASP A 745 -19.07 -39.22 -4.77
C ASP A 745 -18.73 -39.06 -6.25
N ARG A 746 -19.72 -38.74 -7.10
CA ARG A 746 -19.47 -38.46 -8.52
C ARG A 746 -18.74 -37.14 -8.71
N ALA A 747 -19.05 -36.12 -7.91
CA ALA A 747 -18.35 -34.84 -7.95
C ALA A 747 -16.85 -35.01 -7.67
N GLU A 748 -16.50 -35.74 -6.60
CA GLU A 748 -15.12 -36.04 -6.22
C GLU A 748 -14.42 -36.89 -7.29
N ALA A 749 -15.08 -37.95 -7.77
CA ALA A 749 -14.49 -38.82 -8.80
C ALA A 749 -14.17 -38.05 -10.08
N LEU A 750 -15.06 -37.16 -10.52
CA LEU A 750 -14.85 -36.32 -11.71
C LEU A 750 -13.73 -35.30 -11.49
N ALA A 751 -13.70 -34.65 -10.32
CA ALA A 751 -12.65 -33.69 -9.97
C ALA A 751 -11.25 -34.34 -9.89
N ARG A 752 -11.14 -35.56 -9.35
CA ARG A 752 -9.84 -36.27 -9.27
C ARG A 752 -9.37 -36.82 -10.61
N ALA A 753 -10.28 -37.26 -11.46
CA ALA A 753 -9.94 -37.89 -12.75
C ALA A 753 -9.30 -36.94 -13.78
N GLN A 754 -9.15 -35.66 -13.45
CA GLN A 754 -8.76 -34.59 -14.39
C GLN A 754 -7.63 -33.70 -13.84
N ALA A 755 -7.03 -34.06 -12.70
CA ALA A 755 -5.84 -33.38 -12.17
C ALA A 755 -4.58 -33.70 -13.01
N PRO A 756 -3.63 -32.76 -13.18
CA PRO A 756 -3.57 -31.40 -12.61
C PRO A 756 -4.21 -30.31 -13.51
N TYR A 757 -4.77 -29.27 -12.87
CA TYR A 757 -5.36 -28.10 -13.54
C TYR A 757 -4.38 -26.91 -13.49
N PRO A 758 -3.80 -26.45 -14.61
CA PRO A 758 -2.76 -25.43 -14.56
C PRO A 758 -3.25 -23.98 -14.38
N THR A 759 -4.56 -23.69 -14.43
CA THR A 759 -5.03 -22.31 -14.72
C THR A 759 -6.30 -21.80 -13.99
N LEU A 760 -6.87 -22.49 -12.99
CA LEU A 760 -8.15 -22.08 -12.38
C LEU A 760 -8.04 -21.57 -10.93
N SER A 761 -8.65 -20.41 -10.64
CA SER A 761 -8.74 -19.81 -9.29
C SER A 761 -9.70 -20.54 -8.33
N ARG A 762 -10.59 -21.39 -8.86
CA ARG A 762 -11.47 -22.30 -8.10
C ARG A 762 -11.40 -23.71 -8.69
N GLU A 763 -10.48 -24.49 -8.17
CA GLU A 763 -10.28 -25.88 -8.58
C GLU A 763 -11.50 -26.75 -8.27
N PRO A 764 -11.88 -27.71 -9.15
CA PRO A 764 -13.05 -28.57 -8.94
C PRO A 764 -13.04 -29.35 -7.63
N LEU A 765 -11.87 -29.78 -7.14
CA LEU A 765 -11.78 -30.48 -5.85
C LEU A 765 -12.05 -29.53 -4.67
N GLY A 766 -11.66 -28.26 -4.78
CA GLY A 766 -12.02 -27.21 -3.82
C GLY A 766 -13.52 -26.95 -3.75
N VAL A 767 -14.23 -27.01 -4.88
CA VAL A 767 -15.70 -26.92 -4.92
C VAL A 767 -16.34 -28.06 -4.10
N VAL A 768 -15.84 -29.28 -4.24
CA VAL A 768 -16.32 -30.46 -3.49
C VAL A 768 -16.08 -30.28 -1.99
N VAL A 769 -14.88 -29.83 -1.59
CA VAL A 769 -14.56 -29.54 -0.17
C VAL A 769 -15.50 -28.50 0.42
N GLU A 770 -15.74 -27.39 -0.29
CA GLU A 770 -16.62 -26.32 0.16
C GLU A 770 -18.08 -26.82 0.33
N ALA A 771 -18.57 -27.61 -0.62
CA ALA A 771 -19.93 -28.16 -0.59
C ALA A 771 -20.13 -29.21 0.52
N LEU A 772 -19.15 -30.11 0.74
CA LEU A 772 -19.15 -31.07 1.85
C LEU A 772 -19.12 -30.37 3.21
N ALA A 773 -18.30 -29.33 3.33
CA ALA A 773 -18.22 -28.52 4.55
C ALA A 773 -19.55 -27.78 4.81
N ARG A 774 -20.19 -27.27 3.75
CA ARG A 774 -21.49 -26.60 3.84
C ARG A 774 -22.63 -27.54 4.23
N SER A 775 -22.59 -28.80 3.80
CA SER A 775 -23.59 -29.82 4.15
C SER A 775 -23.40 -30.43 5.55
N GLY A 776 -22.27 -30.13 6.21
CA GLY A 776 -21.95 -30.60 7.56
C GLY A 776 -21.07 -31.86 7.62
N ASP A 777 -20.66 -32.43 6.47
CA ASP A 777 -19.71 -33.55 6.42
C ASP A 777 -18.26 -33.06 6.54
N LEU A 778 -17.93 -32.51 7.71
CA LEU A 778 -16.62 -31.92 8.01
C LEU A 778 -15.49 -32.94 7.99
N SER A 779 -15.77 -34.20 8.34
CA SER A 779 -14.76 -35.27 8.37
C SER A 779 -14.24 -35.55 6.96
N ARG A 780 -15.16 -35.69 5.99
CA ARG A 780 -14.79 -35.91 4.59
C ARG A 780 -14.15 -34.66 3.97
N ALA A 781 -14.70 -33.48 4.25
CA ALA A 781 -14.13 -32.21 3.78
C ALA A 781 -12.69 -32.01 4.27
N ARG A 782 -12.40 -32.26 5.56
CA ARG A 782 -11.04 -32.22 6.14
C ARG A 782 -10.11 -33.27 5.54
N GLY A 783 -10.63 -34.44 5.16
CA GLY A 783 -9.85 -35.50 4.52
C GLY A 783 -9.43 -35.17 3.09
N ILE A 784 -10.24 -34.45 2.33
CA ILE A 784 -9.98 -34.09 0.93
C ILE A 784 -9.22 -32.76 0.81
N ALA A 785 -9.39 -31.83 1.74
CA ALA A 785 -8.76 -30.50 1.69
C ALA A 785 -7.23 -30.50 1.44
N PRO A 786 -6.42 -31.42 2.01
CA PRO A 786 -4.98 -31.47 1.73
C PRO A 786 -4.62 -31.89 0.30
N ASP A 787 -5.54 -32.57 -0.41
CA ASP A 787 -5.33 -33.02 -1.78
C ASP A 787 -5.56 -31.89 -2.80
N VAL A 788 -6.03 -30.72 -2.35
CA VAL A 788 -6.23 -29.53 -3.18
C VAL A 788 -4.90 -28.75 -3.25
N PRO A 789 -4.29 -28.58 -4.44
CA PRO A 789 -3.06 -27.82 -4.64
C PRO A 789 -3.03 -26.42 -4.00
N LEU A 790 -1.81 -25.92 -3.79
CA LEU A 790 -1.51 -24.54 -3.35
C LEU A 790 -2.21 -24.12 -2.05
N GLY A 791 -2.64 -25.10 -1.23
CA GLY A 791 -3.34 -24.84 0.03
C GLY A 791 -4.78 -24.32 -0.15
N ASN A 792 -5.36 -24.36 -1.35
CA ASN A 792 -6.69 -23.82 -1.62
C ASN A 792 -7.83 -24.58 -0.92
N GLY A 793 -7.60 -25.86 -0.60
CA GLY A 793 -8.59 -26.72 0.06
C GLY A 793 -8.98 -26.26 1.45
N ARG A 794 -8.06 -25.66 2.22
CA ARG A 794 -8.37 -25.13 3.56
C ARG A 794 -9.30 -23.92 3.49
N PHE A 795 -9.15 -23.08 2.48
CA PHE A 795 -10.00 -21.89 2.30
C PHE A 795 -11.37 -22.29 1.77
N ALA A 796 -11.44 -23.32 0.94
CA ALA A 796 -12.71 -23.97 0.60
C ALA A 796 -13.42 -24.52 1.84
N LEU A 797 -12.68 -25.19 2.74
CA LEU A 797 -13.22 -25.66 4.02
C LEU A 797 -13.75 -24.47 4.85
N VAL A 798 -12.96 -23.41 5.06
CA VAL A 798 -13.39 -22.19 5.77
C VAL A 798 -14.68 -21.60 5.19
N ARG A 799 -14.73 -21.39 3.86
CA ARG A 799 -15.93 -20.85 3.19
C ARG A 799 -17.16 -21.73 3.43
N GLY A 800 -17.01 -23.04 3.31
CA GLY A 800 -18.11 -23.99 3.51
C GLY A 800 -18.68 -23.95 4.93
N VAL A 801 -17.82 -24.04 5.95
CA VAL A 801 -18.27 -24.06 7.37
C VAL A 801 -18.89 -22.72 7.79
N VAL A 802 -18.29 -21.60 7.39
CA VAL A 802 -18.79 -20.26 7.73
C VAL A 802 -20.12 -19.96 7.04
N THR A 803 -20.29 -20.38 5.79
CA THR A 803 -21.54 -20.23 5.05
C THR A 803 -22.66 -21.05 5.71
N ALA A 804 -22.38 -22.31 6.08
CA ALA A 804 -23.34 -23.15 6.82
C ALA A 804 -23.80 -22.52 8.14
N CYS A 805 -22.91 -21.82 8.85
CA CYS A 805 -23.25 -21.11 10.09
C CYS A 805 -24.14 -19.88 9.86
N SER A 806 -24.08 -19.28 8.67
CA SER A 806 -24.81 -18.05 8.32
C SER A 806 -26.22 -18.34 7.81
N ASP A 807 -26.40 -19.46 7.10
CA ASP A 807 -27.68 -19.84 6.48
C ASP A 807 -28.63 -20.58 7.43
N GLY A 808 -28.11 -21.12 8.54
CA GLY A 808 -28.89 -21.62 9.67
C GLY A 808 -28.91 -20.60 10.81
N ALA A 809 -29.95 -20.59 11.64
CA ALA A 809 -29.88 -19.99 12.98
C ALA A 809 -28.89 -20.79 13.84
N GLY A 810 -27.59 -20.65 13.54
CA GLY A 810 -26.54 -21.57 13.91
C GLY A 810 -26.52 -21.86 15.40
N SER A 811 -26.47 -23.14 15.76
CA SER A 811 -26.23 -23.52 17.16
C SER A 811 -24.89 -22.93 17.62
N PRO A 812 -24.73 -22.60 18.91
CA PRO A 812 -23.44 -22.15 19.46
C PRO A 812 -22.29 -23.11 19.15
N GLU A 813 -22.61 -24.40 19.00
CA GLU A 813 -21.66 -25.47 18.64
C GLU A 813 -21.16 -25.31 17.19
N ALA A 814 -22.03 -25.01 16.22
CA ALA A 814 -21.62 -24.79 14.84
C ALA A 814 -20.70 -23.56 14.70
N ALA A 815 -21.03 -22.47 15.39
CA ALA A 815 -20.19 -21.27 15.43
C ALA A 815 -18.82 -21.52 16.10
N ALA A 816 -18.77 -22.37 17.13
CA ALA A 816 -17.52 -22.77 17.77
C ALA A 816 -16.63 -23.61 16.83
N VAL A 817 -17.22 -24.57 16.11
CA VAL A 817 -16.50 -25.38 15.11
C VAL A 817 -16.00 -24.52 13.95
N ALA A 818 -16.80 -23.57 13.47
CA ALA A 818 -16.38 -22.61 12.46
C ALA A 818 -15.22 -21.74 12.93
N ALA A 819 -15.30 -21.21 14.16
CA ALA A 819 -14.21 -20.42 14.74
C ALA A 819 -12.92 -21.24 14.92
N GLU A 820 -13.03 -22.52 15.28
CA GLU A 820 -11.88 -23.44 15.35
C GLU A 820 -11.22 -23.61 13.98
N VAL A 821 -12.00 -23.92 12.94
CA VAL A 821 -11.51 -24.10 11.56
C VAL A 821 -10.88 -22.82 11.02
N VAL A 822 -11.50 -21.66 11.24
CA VAL A 822 -10.96 -20.37 10.80
C VAL A 822 -9.66 -20.04 11.56
N ALA A 823 -9.62 -20.26 12.87
CA ALA A 823 -8.40 -20.03 13.66
C ALA A 823 -7.25 -20.97 13.25
N ASP A 824 -7.57 -22.21 12.87
CA ASP A 824 -6.57 -23.15 12.38
C ASP A 824 -6.02 -22.75 11.01
N ALA A 825 -6.90 -22.38 10.09
CA ALA A 825 -6.51 -21.85 8.79
C ALA A 825 -5.69 -20.56 8.89
N GLU A 826 -6.01 -19.66 9.82
CA GLU A 826 -5.23 -18.45 10.10
C GLU A 826 -3.84 -18.77 10.66
N ARG A 827 -3.75 -19.65 11.68
CA ARG A 827 -2.45 -20.08 12.23
C ARG A 827 -1.59 -20.72 11.17
N GLN A 828 -2.18 -21.58 10.34
CA GLN A 828 -1.46 -22.28 9.29
C GLN A 828 -1.00 -21.31 8.20
N ALA A 829 -1.87 -20.41 7.73
CA ALA A 829 -1.50 -19.36 6.76
C ALA A 829 -0.34 -18.50 7.26
N ARG A 830 -0.34 -18.13 8.55
CA ARG A 830 0.75 -17.41 9.20
C ARG A 830 2.03 -18.26 9.30
N SER A 831 1.93 -19.56 9.58
CA SER A 831 3.08 -20.47 9.70
C SER A 831 3.72 -20.88 8.37
N GLU A 832 2.93 -20.90 7.30
CA GLU A 832 3.37 -21.29 5.96
C GLU A 832 3.95 -20.11 5.17
N SER A 833 3.80 -18.88 5.65
CA SER A 833 4.45 -17.74 5.02
C SER A 833 5.96 -17.95 4.95
N CYS A 834 6.45 -18.21 3.74
CA CYS A 834 7.86 -18.24 3.36
C CYS A 834 8.35 -16.86 2.89
N ALA A 835 7.46 -15.87 2.73
CA ALA A 835 7.81 -14.56 2.19
C ALA A 835 8.76 -13.82 3.16
N GLY A 836 9.74 -13.10 2.60
CA GLY A 836 10.84 -12.38 3.27
C GLY A 836 11.59 -13.14 4.36
N HIS A 837 11.86 -14.41 4.09
CA HIS A 837 13.01 -15.09 4.68
C HIS A 837 14.18 -14.83 3.74
N LEU A 838 15.34 -14.43 4.26
CA LEU A 838 16.54 -14.31 3.44
C LEU A 838 16.73 -15.63 2.68
N ASP A 839 16.66 -15.57 1.35
CA ASP A 839 16.77 -16.76 0.53
C ASP A 839 18.06 -17.52 0.86
N PHE A 840 17.97 -18.85 1.00
CA PHE A 840 19.09 -19.68 1.43
C PHE A 840 20.28 -19.51 0.47
N PHE A 841 20.02 -19.45 -0.84
CA PHE A 841 21.05 -19.39 -1.86
C PHE A 841 21.61 -17.97 -2.02
N HIS A 842 20.76 -16.95 -1.95
CA HIS A 842 21.18 -15.56 -1.95
C HIS A 842 22.03 -15.23 -0.72
N THR A 843 21.61 -15.69 0.47
CA THR A 843 22.37 -15.52 1.72
C THR A 843 23.72 -16.20 1.67
N ALA A 844 23.79 -17.44 1.16
CA ALA A 844 25.05 -18.15 0.97
C ALA A 844 25.99 -17.35 0.06
N LEU A 845 25.45 -16.78 -1.02
CA LEU A 845 26.19 -15.96 -1.96
C LEU A 845 26.70 -14.66 -1.30
N SER A 846 25.85 -13.94 -0.58
CA SER A 846 26.23 -12.71 0.15
C SER A 846 27.29 -12.98 1.22
N LEU A 847 27.17 -14.08 1.97
CA LEU A 847 28.19 -14.50 2.94
C LEU A 847 29.52 -14.81 2.25
N ALA A 848 29.51 -15.51 1.12
CA ALA A 848 30.72 -15.79 0.34
C ALA A 848 31.33 -14.51 -0.25
N LYS A 849 30.53 -13.57 -0.76
CA LYS A 849 31.00 -12.25 -1.21
C LYS A 849 31.65 -11.45 -0.07
N GLY A 850 31.12 -11.57 1.15
CA GLY A 850 31.66 -10.97 2.36
C GLY A 850 32.89 -11.66 2.94
N GLY A 851 33.34 -12.79 2.36
CA GLY A 851 34.48 -13.57 2.84
C GLY A 851 34.20 -14.47 4.05
N PHE A 852 32.92 -14.74 4.35
CA PHE A 852 32.48 -15.61 5.45
C PHE A 852 32.34 -17.07 4.98
N ASP A 853 33.40 -17.61 4.40
CA ASP A 853 33.37 -18.87 3.65
C ASP A 853 32.88 -20.08 4.47
N ASP A 854 33.21 -20.12 5.77
CA ASP A 854 32.79 -21.20 6.67
C ASP A 854 31.26 -21.21 6.86
N LEU A 855 30.67 -20.04 7.10
CA LEU A 855 29.21 -19.90 7.26
C LEU A 855 28.49 -20.20 5.94
N ALA A 856 29.01 -19.71 4.81
CA ALA A 856 28.46 -20.01 3.49
C ALA A 856 28.49 -21.52 3.17
N ARG A 857 29.62 -22.21 3.47
CA ARG A 857 29.76 -23.67 3.29
C ARG A 857 28.79 -24.46 4.18
N ASP A 858 28.63 -24.07 5.43
CA ASP A 858 27.73 -24.74 6.35
C ASP A 858 26.26 -24.54 5.95
N LEU A 859 25.91 -23.38 5.43
CA LEU A 859 24.56 -23.08 4.94
C LEU A 859 24.22 -23.92 3.70
N LEU A 860 25.12 -24.00 2.70
CA LEU A 860 24.96 -24.89 1.53
C LEU A 860 24.85 -26.37 1.93
N ARG A 861 25.71 -26.87 2.84
CA ARG A 861 25.67 -28.25 3.32
C ARG A 861 24.37 -28.57 4.08
N GLY A 862 23.89 -27.63 4.89
CA GLY A 862 22.64 -27.74 5.62
C GLY A 862 21.43 -27.92 4.71
N PHE A 863 21.45 -27.32 3.52
CA PHE A 863 20.42 -27.49 2.49
C PHE A 863 20.56 -28.82 1.72
N GLU A 864 21.77 -29.17 1.30
CA GLU A 864 22.05 -30.43 0.58
C GLU A 864 21.70 -31.68 1.41
N GLY A 865 22.00 -31.67 2.71
CA GLY A 865 21.64 -32.74 3.64
C GLY A 865 20.13 -32.98 3.78
N ARG A 866 19.29 -32.03 3.35
CA ARG A 866 17.81 -32.10 3.38
C ARG A 866 17.20 -32.56 2.05
N GLY A 867 18.03 -32.88 1.06
CA GLY A 867 17.60 -33.40 -0.25
C GLY A 867 17.13 -32.33 -1.25
N GLY A 868 17.35 -31.03 -0.99
CA GLY A 868 16.77 -29.94 -1.79
C GLY A 868 17.26 -29.85 -3.25
N LEU A 869 18.54 -30.08 -3.51
CA LEU A 869 19.11 -30.09 -4.87
C LEU A 869 18.83 -31.40 -5.66
N ALA A 870 18.30 -32.43 -4.99
CA ALA A 870 17.94 -33.72 -5.59
C ALA A 870 16.43 -33.88 -5.80
N ARG A 871 15.58 -33.33 -4.91
CA ARG A 871 14.11 -33.35 -5.05
C ARG A 871 13.59 -32.40 -6.13
N ALA A 872 14.13 -31.19 -6.22
CA ALA A 872 13.70 -30.21 -7.24
C ALA A 872 13.99 -30.65 -8.69
N SER A 873 14.87 -31.65 -8.89
CA SER A 873 15.12 -32.25 -10.19
C SER A 873 14.21 -33.43 -10.56
N ASP A 874 13.53 -34.04 -9.57
CA ASP A 874 12.71 -35.25 -9.78
C ASP A 874 11.23 -34.93 -10.07
N GLU A 875 10.76 -33.72 -9.75
CA GLU A 875 9.34 -33.30 -9.90
C GLU A 875 9.01 -32.60 -11.22
N GLY A 876 9.95 -32.54 -12.18
CA GLY A 876 9.74 -31.83 -13.45
C GLY A 876 9.82 -30.29 -13.33
N GLU A 877 10.27 -29.76 -12.18
CA GLU A 877 10.45 -28.34 -11.89
C GLU A 877 11.68 -27.68 -12.54
N ASN A 878 12.44 -28.41 -13.38
CA ASN A 878 13.64 -27.92 -14.06
C ASN A 878 13.41 -26.65 -14.92
N ASP A 879 12.16 -26.37 -15.28
CA ASP A 879 11.74 -25.21 -16.08
C ASP A 879 11.22 -24.02 -15.24
N SER A 880 11.14 -24.14 -13.91
CA SER A 880 10.68 -23.02 -13.06
C SER A 880 11.77 -21.95 -12.91
N ILE A 881 11.39 -20.68 -13.09
CA ILE A 881 12.29 -19.52 -12.99
C ILE A 881 12.96 -19.45 -11.61
N GLY A 882 12.23 -19.78 -10.54
CA GLY A 882 12.75 -19.77 -9.16
C GLY A 882 13.89 -20.76 -8.94
N TRP A 883 13.74 -22.00 -9.44
CA TRP A 883 14.80 -23.00 -9.34
C TRP A 883 16.06 -22.61 -10.12
N GLN A 884 15.88 -22.01 -11.31
CA GLN A 884 16.98 -21.52 -12.12
C GLN A 884 17.77 -20.39 -11.43
N ILE A 885 17.10 -19.49 -10.69
CA ILE A 885 17.74 -18.42 -9.90
C ILE A 885 18.52 -19.00 -8.71
N HIS A 886 17.96 -19.97 -8.00
CA HIS A 886 18.63 -20.64 -6.88
C HIS A 886 19.89 -21.40 -7.33
N ALA A 887 19.79 -22.10 -8.46
CA ALA A 887 20.90 -22.82 -9.07
C ALA A 887 22.03 -21.87 -9.50
N ALA A 888 21.68 -20.71 -10.08
CA ALA A 888 22.64 -19.66 -10.43
C ALA A 888 23.42 -19.14 -9.22
N SER A 889 22.70 -18.77 -8.14
CA SER A 889 23.31 -18.29 -6.90
C SER A 889 24.22 -19.33 -6.25
N THR A 890 23.85 -20.62 -6.33
CA THR A 890 24.67 -21.74 -5.85
C THR A 890 25.98 -21.88 -6.63
N ILE A 891 25.94 -21.80 -7.97
CA ILE A 891 27.14 -21.86 -8.82
C ILE A 891 28.11 -20.77 -8.44
N GLU A 892 27.64 -19.52 -8.36
CA GLU A 892 28.49 -18.38 -8.03
C GLU A 892 29.10 -18.54 -6.62
N THR A 893 28.29 -19.00 -5.65
CA THR A 893 28.78 -19.26 -4.28
C THR A 893 29.90 -20.30 -4.28
N LEU A 894 29.73 -21.44 -4.97
CA LEU A 894 30.75 -22.49 -5.05
C LEU A 894 32.04 -22.00 -5.70
N VAL A 895 31.94 -21.16 -6.73
CA VAL A 895 33.11 -20.55 -7.39
C VAL A 895 33.87 -19.65 -6.42
N ARG A 896 33.17 -18.79 -5.68
CA ARG A 896 33.77 -17.90 -4.66
C ARG A 896 34.45 -18.66 -3.53
N LEU A 897 33.89 -19.80 -3.13
CA LEU A 897 34.46 -20.70 -2.12
C LEU A 897 35.64 -21.54 -2.64
N GLY A 898 35.98 -21.45 -3.92
CA GLY A 898 37.03 -22.25 -4.56
C GLY A 898 36.66 -23.72 -4.80
N GLU A 899 35.38 -24.08 -4.70
CA GLU A 899 34.87 -25.45 -4.88
C GLU A 899 34.54 -25.74 -6.36
N PHE A 900 35.53 -25.54 -7.24
CA PHE A 900 35.35 -25.58 -8.68
C PHE A 900 34.78 -26.90 -9.20
N ASP A 901 35.23 -28.06 -8.71
CA ASP A 901 34.74 -29.37 -9.19
C ASP A 901 33.22 -29.53 -9.00
N ARG A 902 32.69 -29.00 -7.89
CA ARG A 902 31.24 -29.02 -7.61
C ARG A 902 30.49 -28.06 -8.52
N ALA A 903 31.02 -26.84 -8.73
CA ALA A 903 30.44 -25.87 -9.65
C ALA A 903 30.38 -26.42 -11.10
N HIS A 904 31.46 -27.05 -11.57
CA HIS A 904 31.51 -27.67 -12.91
C HIS A 904 30.48 -28.79 -13.08
N THR A 905 30.33 -29.63 -12.05
CA THR A 905 29.36 -30.73 -12.06
C THR A 905 27.92 -30.18 -12.14
N LEU A 906 27.63 -29.12 -11.39
CA LEU A 906 26.32 -28.48 -11.38
C LEU A 906 26.01 -27.79 -12.71
N ILE A 907 26.94 -27.03 -13.28
CA ILE A 907 26.79 -26.39 -14.60
C ILE A 907 26.49 -27.43 -15.70
N ARG A 908 27.24 -28.54 -15.72
CA ARG A 908 27.01 -29.63 -16.69
C ARG A 908 25.65 -30.28 -16.55
N ARG A 909 25.11 -30.34 -15.32
CA ARG A 909 23.80 -30.91 -15.03
C ARG A 909 22.66 -29.97 -15.46
N LEU A 910 22.86 -28.66 -15.30
CA LEU A 910 21.87 -27.62 -15.61
C LEU A 910 21.79 -27.26 -17.10
N GLY A 911 22.88 -27.45 -17.84
CA GLY A 911 22.95 -27.08 -19.26
C GLY A 911 23.01 -25.57 -19.50
N GLY A 912 22.84 -25.15 -20.76
CA GLY A 912 23.02 -23.76 -21.22
C GLY A 912 21.83 -22.82 -21.02
N GLY A 913 20.98 -23.03 -19.99
CA GLY A 913 19.83 -22.16 -19.73
C GLY A 913 20.22 -20.71 -19.38
N PRO A 914 19.31 -19.72 -19.55
CA PRO A 914 19.62 -18.29 -19.33
C PRO A 914 20.17 -17.96 -17.94
N ALA A 915 19.68 -18.60 -16.88
CA ALA A 915 20.16 -18.37 -15.52
C ALA A 915 21.56 -18.97 -15.27
N THR A 916 21.82 -20.19 -15.78
CA THR A 916 23.14 -20.82 -15.72
C THR A 916 24.18 -19.98 -16.47
N TYR A 917 23.80 -19.46 -17.64
CA TYR A 917 24.64 -18.54 -18.40
C TYR A 917 24.96 -17.27 -17.61
N ARG A 918 23.95 -16.63 -16.99
CA ARG A 918 24.14 -15.44 -16.14
C ARG A 918 25.07 -15.74 -14.95
N ALA A 919 24.90 -16.87 -14.29
CA ALA A 919 25.74 -17.28 -13.15
C ALA A 919 27.21 -17.47 -13.55
N VAL A 920 27.45 -18.14 -14.68
CA VAL A 920 28.79 -18.35 -15.23
C VAL A 920 29.43 -17.02 -15.63
N LEU A 921 28.65 -16.11 -16.24
CA LEU A 921 29.11 -14.77 -16.58
C LEU A 921 29.58 -14.00 -15.34
N GLN A 922 28.78 -13.94 -14.28
CA GLN A 922 29.16 -13.26 -13.03
C GLN A 922 30.36 -13.93 -12.34
N SER A 923 30.39 -15.26 -12.33
CA SER A 923 31.51 -16.05 -11.79
C SER A 923 32.82 -15.78 -12.55
N MET A 924 32.76 -15.69 -13.89
CA MET A 924 33.92 -15.37 -14.72
C MET A 924 34.42 -13.95 -14.51
N GLN A 925 33.52 -12.97 -14.38
CA GLN A 925 33.90 -11.60 -14.05
C GLN A 925 34.67 -11.55 -12.72
N HIS A 926 34.20 -12.26 -11.70
CA HIS A 926 34.90 -12.37 -10.42
C HIS A 926 36.27 -13.04 -10.56
N LEU A 927 36.35 -14.21 -11.21
CA LEU A 927 37.62 -14.93 -11.38
C LEU A 927 38.65 -14.15 -12.19
N CYS A 928 38.22 -13.47 -13.26
CA CYS A 928 39.07 -12.59 -14.05
C CYS A 928 39.58 -11.41 -13.21
N GLY A 929 38.74 -10.83 -12.34
CA GLY A 929 39.13 -9.76 -11.43
C GLY A 929 40.19 -10.17 -10.39
N GLU A 930 40.20 -11.45 -9.99
CA GLU A 930 41.21 -12.03 -9.08
C GLU A 930 42.45 -12.60 -9.81
N GLY A 931 42.51 -12.51 -11.14
CA GLY A 931 43.60 -13.07 -11.94
C GLY A 931 43.57 -14.60 -12.10
N LEU A 932 42.45 -15.27 -11.80
CA LEU A 932 42.28 -16.73 -11.86
C LEU A 932 41.80 -17.20 -13.25
N PHE A 933 42.58 -16.89 -14.28
CA PHE A 933 42.18 -17.08 -15.68
C PHE A 933 42.00 -18.55 -16.10
N THR A 934 42.81 -19.46 -15.57
CA THR A 934 42.70 -20.90 -15.89
C THR A 934 41.38 -21.50 -15.38
N GLN A 935 40.93 -21.06 -14.20
CA GLN A 935 39.65 -21.46 -13.61
C GLN A 935 38.48 -20.84 -14.38
N ALA A 936 38.61 -19.59 -14.81
CA ALA A 936 37.60 -18.93 -15.64
C ALA A 936 37.44 -19.61 -17.02
N GLU A 937 38.55 -20.03 -17.65
CA GLU A 937 38.53 -20.80 -18.89
C GLU A 937 37.90 -22.18 -18.71
N ALA A 938 38.21 -22.87 -17.60
CA ALA A 938 37.59 -24.16 -17.27
C ALA A 938 36.08 -24.05 -17.07
N LEU A 939 35.62 -22.97 -16.42
CA LEU A 939 34.19 -22.70 -16.20
C LEU A 939 33.46 -22.41 -17.52
N ALA A 940 34.08 -21.61 -18.40
CA ALA A 940 33.54 -21.34 -19.74
C ALA A 940 33.44 -22.63 -20.58
N ALA A 941 34.41 -23.53 -20.47
CA ALA A 941 34.42 -24.82 -21.16
C ALA A 941 33.39 -25.83 -20.61
N ALA A 942 32.86 -25.60 -19.41
CA ALA A 942 31.80 -26.42 -18.83
C ALA A 942 30.41 -26.14 -19.43
N LEU A 943 30.24 -24.97 -20.05
CA LEU A 943 29.04 -24.57 -20.78
C LEU A 943 29.07 -25.14 -22.22
N GLU A 944 27.93 -25.54 -22.78
CA GLU A 944 27.88 -26.08 -24.15
C GLU A 944 28.46 -25.11 -25.20
N ALA A 945 29.06 -25.64 -26.27
CA ALA A 945 29.92 -24.89 -27.21
C ALA A 945 29.25 -23.67 -27.88
N GLN A 946 27.92 -23.64 -28.00
CA GLN A 946 27.17 -22.52 -28.61
C GLN A 946 26.86 -21.37 -27.63
N ALA A 947 26.91 -21.61 -26.31
CA ALA A 947 26.58 -20.60 -25.30
C ALA A 947 27.82 -19.85 -24.77
N GLY A 948 29.04 -20.26 -25.13
CA GLY A 948 30.29 -19.66 -24.63
C GLY A 948 30.80 -18.43 -25.38
N GLU A 949 30.13 -17.95 -26.44
CA GLU A 949 30.69 -16.92 -27.33
C GLU A 949 30.89 -15.55 -26.67
N GLY A 950 29.98 -15.12 -25.78
CA GLY A 950 30.12 -13.87 -25.00
C GLY A 950 31.10 -13.94 -23.82
N LEU A 951 31.61 -15.13 -23.49
CA LEU A 951 32.50 -15.32 -22.34
C LEU A 951 33.98 -15.05 -22.69
N TRP A 952 34.36 -15.14 -23.97
CA TRP A 952 35.71 -14.83 -24.45
C TRP A 952 36.06 -13.35 -24.32
N GLU A 953 35.05 -12.48 -24.43
CA GLU A 953 35.18 -11.04 -24.23
C GLU A 953 35.62 -10.72 -22.78
N ILE A 954 34.97 -11.36 -21.80
CA ILE A 954 35.27 -11.19 -20.37
C ILE A 954 36.70 -11.65 -20.06
N LEU A 955 37.16 -12.74 -20.67
CA LEU A 955 38.53 -13.23 -20.54
C LEU A 955 39.54 -12.27 -21.18
N ALA A 956 39.29 -11.84 -22.42
CA ALA A 956 40.17 -10.90 -23.12
C ALA A 956 40.33 -9.59 -22.34
N LYS A 957 39.21 -9.02 -21.88
CA LYS A 957 39.20 -7.80 -21.06
C LYS A 957 39.91 -8.01 -19.73
N GLY A 958 39.57 -9.06 -18.98
CA GLY A 958 40.15 -9.33 -17.67
C GLY A 958 41.67 -9.55 -17.71
N VAL A 959 42.17 -10.31 -18.70
CA VAL A 959 43.61 -10.55 -18.90
C VAL A 959 44.33 -9.25 -19.30
N ALA A 960 43.73 -8.45 -20.18
CA ALA A 960 44.29 -7.15 -20.57
C ALA A 960 44.33 -6.16 -19.40
N GLU A 961 43.29 -6.10 -18.57
CA GLU A 961 43.23 -5.22 -17.40
C GLU A 961 44.26 -5.58 -16.31
N HIS A 962 44.70 -6.84 -16.24
CA HIS A 962 45.83 -7.28 -15.41
C HIS A 962 47.22 -7.00 -16.02
N GLY A 963 47.26 -6.39 -17.21
CA GLY A 963 48.50 -5.96 -17.87
C GLY A 963 49.13 -7.01 -18.78
N ASP A 964 48.48 -8.15 -19.05
CA ASP A 964 48.99 -9.18 -19.99
C ASP A 964 48.32 -9.08 -21.36
N ALA A 965 48.65 -8.02 -22.10
CA ALA A 965 48.08 -7.75 -23.42
C ALA A 965 48.34 -8.90 -24.43
N ALA A 966 49.49 -9.58 -24.32
CA ALA A 966 49.89 -10.65 -25.22
C ALA A 966 49.03 -11.92 -25.04
N SER A 967 48.68 -12.26 -23.80
CA SER A 967 47.80 -13.41 -23.52
C SER A 967 46.32 -13.09 -23.76
N ALA A 968 45.92 -11.81 -23.81
CA ALA A 968 44.55 -11.39 -24.10
C ALA A 968 44.18 -11.50 -25.60
N GLU A 969 45.14 -11.28 -26.50
CA GLU A 969 44.94 -11.24 -27.95
C GLU A 969 44.28 -12.52 -28.55
N PRO A 970 44.70 -13.75 -28.16
CA PRO A 970 44.06 -14.97 -28.66
C PRO A 970 42.59 -15.10 -28.25
N TYR A 971 42.20 -14.55 -27.09
CA TYR A 971 40.80 -14.55 -26.65
C TYR A 971 39.99 -13.50 -27.43
N ALA A 972 40.52 -12.30 -27.64
CA ALA A 972 39.87 -11.25 -28.44
C ALA A 972 39.55 -11.71 -29.87
N ARG A 973 40.47 -12.47 -30.49
CA ARG A 973 40.27 -13.06 -31.83
C ARG A 973 39.16 -14.11 -31.89
N ARG A 974 38.76 -14.70 -30.75
CA ARG A 974 37.65 -15.66 -30.65
C ARG A 974 36.30 -15.00 -30.44
N VAL A 975 36.26 -13.70 -30.16
CA VAL A 975 35.02 -12.93 -30.00
C VAL A 975 34.38 -12.72 -31.37
N THR A 976 33.15 -13.22 -31.54
CA THR A 976 32.40 -13.17 -32.81
C THR A 976 31.55 -11.92 -32.91
N THR A 977 31.03 -11.43 -31.78
CA THR A 977 30.21 -10.22 -31.70
C THR A 977 31.06 -8.99 -32.03
N ALA A 978 30.50 -8.06 -32.82
CA ALA A 978 31.24 -6.87 -33.22
C ALA A 978 31.41 -5.87 -32.04
N HIS A 979 30.43 -5.75 -31.14
CA HIS A 979 30.54 -4.96 -29.90
C HIS A 979 31.62 -5.53 -28.97
N GLY A 980 31.58 -6.82 -28.66
CA GLY A 980 32.57 -7.45 -27.78
C GLY A 980 34.00 -7.43 -28.34
N ARG A 981 34.15 -7.41 -29.67
CA ARG A 981 35.47 -7.20 -30.31
C ARG A 981 36.01 -5.80 -30.04
N VAL A 982 35.19 -4.77 -30.15
CA VAL A 982 35.62 -3.40 -29.85
C VAL A 982 36.08 -3.32 -28.39
N ASP A 983 35.31 -3.89 -27.46
CA ASP A 983 35.62 -3.84 -26.02
C ASP A 983 36.90 -4.62 -25.66
N ALA A 984 37.09 -5.81 -26.24
CA ALA A 984 38.29 -6.60 -26.04
C ALA A 984 39.54 -5.90 -26.60
N TRP A 985 39.49 -5.38 -27.83
CA TRP A 985 40.64 -4.74 -28.47
C TRP A 985 40.99 -3.38 -27.86
N THR A 986 40.00 -2.61 -27.41
CA THR A 986 40.24 -1.34 -26.68
C THR A 986 40.86 -1.60 -25.31
N ALA A 987 40.44 -2.64 -24.58
CA ALA A 987 41.09 -3.04 -23.33
C ALA A 987 42.57 -3.46 -23.55
N ILE A 988 42.86 -4.20 -24.63
CA ILE A 988 44.22 -4.58 -25.03
C ILE A 988 45.06 -3.35 -25.40
N ALA A 989 44.47 -2.37 -26.10
CA ALA A 989 45.14 -1.11 -26.44
C ALA A 989 45.54 -0.32 -25.18
N VAL A 990 44.65 -0.24 -24.19
CA VAL A 990 44.96 0.39 -22.88
C VAL A 990 46.09 -0.36 -22.18
N ALA A 991 46.09 -1.69 -22.19
CA ALA A 991 47.13 -2.51 -21.57
C ALA A 991 48.51 -2.29 -22.22
N HIS A 992 48.60 -2.30 -23.55
CA HIS A 992 49.84 -1.98 -24.27
C HIS A 992 50.32 -0.55 -24.00
N THR A 993 49.39 0.40 -23.87
CA THR A 993 49.74 1.79 -23.52
C THR A 993 50.36 1.88 -22.13
N LYS A 994 49.78 1.19 -21.14
CA LYS A 994 50.32 1.10 -19.78
C LYS A 994 51.67 0.36 -19.71
N ALA A 995 51.92 -0.56 -20.64
CA ALA A 995 53.21 -1.24 -20.82
C ALA A 995 54.28 -0.40 -21.56
N GLY A 996 53.91 0.78 -22.10
CA GLY A 996 54.81 1.65 -22.86
C GLY A 996 54.96 1.29 -24.35
N GLU A 997 54.06 0.46 -24.88
CA GLU A 997 54.08 -0.08 -26.25
C GLU A 997 53.11 0.68 -27.17
N GLU A 998 53.33 1.99 -27.34
CA GLU A 998 52.39 2.91 -27.98
C GLU A 998 52.03 2.55 -29.43
N GLU A 999 52.98 2.01 -30.21
CA GLU A 999 52.74 1.59 -31.59
C GLU A 999 51.79 0.38 -31.67
N LEU A 1000 51.94 -0.58 -30.76
CA LEU A 1000 51.05 -1.75 -30.67
C LEU A 1000 49.67 -1.36 -30.13
N ALA A 1001 49.63 -0.43 -29.18
CA ALA A 1001 48.37 0.11 -28.65
C ALA A 1001 47.53 0.79 -29.75
N ARG A 1002 48.14 1.60 -30.63
CA ARG A 1002 47.43 2.20 -31.77
C ARG A 1002 46.90 1.16 -32.76
N VAL A 1003 47.69 0.13 -33.08
CA VAL A 1003 47.24 -0.97 -33.94
C VAL A 1003 46.03 -1.69 -33.35
N CYS A 1004 46.02 -1.94 -32.05
CA CYS A 1004 44.89 -2.57 -31.37
C CYS A 1004 43.65 -1.65 -31.32
N LEU A 1005 43.84 -0.34 -31.14
CA LEU A 1005 42.74 0.64 -31.19
C LEU A 1005 42.13 0.70 -32.60
N ASP A 1006 42.94 0.76 -33.66
CA ASP A 1006 42.48 0.76 -35.05
C ASP A 1006 41.68 -0.52 -35.38
N GLU A 1007 42.15 -1.69 -34.91
CA GLU A 1007 41.44 -2.96 -35.06
C GLU A 1007 40.06 -2.90 -34.37
N GLY A 1008 40.00 -2.39 -33.13
CA GLY A 1008 38.74 -2.18 -32.41
C GLY A 1008 37.79 -1.22 -33.14
N LEU A 1009 38.29 -0.06 -33.57
CA LEU A 1009 37.49 0.96 -34.27
C LEU A 1009 36.96 0.48 -35.63
N SER A 1010 37.67 -0.42 -36.32
CA SER A 1010 37.21 -1.02 -37.57
C SER A 1010 35.86 -1.77 -37.44
N HIS A 1011 35.55 -2.24 -36.22
CA HIS A 1011 34.31 -2.93 -35.88
C HIS A 1011 33.23 -2.01 -35.27
N TYR A 1012 33.60 -0.79 -34.84
CA TYR A 1012 32.73 0.14 -34.14
C TYR A 1012 31.57 0.65 -35.01
N GLU A 1013 31.83 1.03 -36.27
CA GLU A 1013 30.82 1.56 -37.20
C GLU A 1013 29.82 0.50 -37.72
N GLN A 1014 30.05 -0.78 -37.43
CA GLN A 1014 29.29 -1.91 -37.99
C GLN A 1014 28.16 -2.40 -37.07
N THR A 1015 27.86 -1.72 -35.94
CA THR A 1015 26.98 -2.25 -34.88
C THR A 1015 25.74 -1.40 -34.54
N PRO A 1016 24.54 -2.01 -34.43
CA PRO A 1016 23.32 -1.34 -33.91
C PRO A 1016 23.42 -0.91 -32.43
N TYR A 1017 24.38 -1.46 -31.68
CA TYR A 1017 24.62 -1.21 -30.25
C TYR A 1017 25.98 -0.55 -29.98
N ALA A 1018 26.56 0.16 -30.95
CA ALA A 1018 27.87 0.79 -30.84
C ALA A 1018 28.04 1.66 -29.57
N PHE A 1019 26.93 2.17 -29.02
CA PHE A 1019 26.95 2.95 -27.78
C PHE A 1019 27.49 2.18 -26.57
N MET A 1020 27.29 0.86 -26.49
CA MET A 1020 27.78 0.05 -25.37
C MET A 1020 29.32 -0.02 -25.32
N SER A 1021 30.01 0.17 -26.45
CA SER A 1021 31.49 0.18 -26.54
C SER A 1021 32.14 1.53 -26.25
N ILE A 1022 31.35 2.60 -26.16
CA ILE A 1022 31.88 3.96 -25.96
C ILE A 1022 32.82 4.06 -24.75
N PRO A 1023 32.50 3.48 -23.57
CA PRO A 1023 33.41 3.53 -22.42
C PRO A 1023 34.79 2.95 -22.70
N GLY A 1024 34.88 1.80 -23.40
CA GLY A 1024 36.16 1.17 -23.75
C GLY A 1024 36.99 2.03 -24.71
N VAL A 1025 36.35 2.60 -25.73
CA VAL A 1025 36.99 3.50 -26.70
C VAL A 1025 37.48 4.80 -26.02
N LEU A 1026 36.67 5.38 -25.12
CA LEU A 1026 37.08 6.55 -24.33
C LEU A 1026 38.32 6.28 -23.49
N ARG A 1027 38.37 5.13 -22.79
CA ARG A 1027 39.56 4.73 -22.02
C ARG A 1027 40.80 4.65 -22.90
N ALA A 1028 40.69 4.03 -24.08
CA ALA A 1028 41.80 3.90 -25.01
C ALA A 1028 42.29 5.27 -25.54
N PHE A 1029 41.39 6.17 -25.91
CA PHE A 1029 41.76 7.52 -26.35
C PHE A 1029 42.48 8.30 -25.25
N PHE A 1030 41.97 8.30 -24.01
CA PHE A 1030 42.61 9.02 -22.91
C PHE A 1030 43.95 8.40 -22.51
N ALA A 1031 44.04 7.07 -22.45
CA ALA A 1031 45.31 6.38 -22.18
C ALA A 1031 46.39 6.74 -23.22
N LEU A 1032 46.04 6.82 -24.51
CA LEU A 1032 46.94 7.18 -25.61
C LEU A 1032 47.21 8.69 -25.74
N GLY A 1033 46.54 9.54 -24.95
CA GLY A 1033 46.65 10.99 -25.03
C GLY A 1033 45.94 11.63 -26.24
N GLU A 1034 44.94 10.95 -26.82
CA GLU A 1034 44.10 11.46 -27.92
C GLU A 1034 42.90 12.27 -27.38
N TRP A 1035 43.21 13.35 -26.64
CA TRP A 1035 42.24 14.16 -25.89
C TRP A 1035 41.09 14.71 -26.74
N ASP A 1036 41.40 15.25 -27.93
CA ASP A 1036 40.40 15.86 -28.81
C ASP A 1036 39.36 14.83 -29.32
N ALA A 1037 39.79 13.60 -29.57
CA ALA A 1037 38.93 12.50 -29.98
C ALA A 1037 38.05 12.02 -28.81
N GLY A 1038 38.63 11.91 -27.61
CA GLY A 1038 37.91 11.58 -26.38
C GLY A 1038 36.84 12.61 -26.01
N ASP A 1039 37.17 13.91 -26.02
CA ASP A 1039 36.25 14.99 -25.69
C ASP A 1039 35.10 15.10 -26.72
N ALA A 1040 35.38 14.85 -28.01
CA ALA A 1040 34.35 14.78 -29.05
C ALA A 1040 33.38 13.61 -28.84
N LEU A 1041 33.89 12.44 -28.44
CA LEU A 1041 33.07 11.26 -28.16
C LEU A 1041 32.23 11.43 -26.88
N LEU A 1042 32.75 12.09 -25.84
CA LEU A 1042 31.98 12.44 -24.63
C LEU A 1042 30.79 13.37 -24.95
N ALA A 1043 30.99 14.36 -25.82
CA ALA A 1043 29.91 15.25 -26.24
C ALA A 1043 28.80 14.50 -27.02
N ASP A 1044 29.19 13.49 -27.80
CA ASP A 1044 28.26 12.63 -28.54
C ASP A 1044 27.38 11.78 -27.59
N VAL A 1045 27.94 11.24 -26.50
CA VAL A 1045 27.19 10.47 -25.46
C VAL A 1045 26.01 11.26 -24.90
N VAL A 1046 26.22 12.53 -24.54
CA VAL A 1046 25.14 13.41 -24.02
C VAL A 1046 24.06 13.66 -25.07
N SER A 1047 24.41 13.65 -26.36
CA SER A 1047 23.44 13.84 -27.44
C SER A 1047 22.60 12.59 -27.71
N ARG A 1048 23.20 11.39 -27.61
CA ARG A 1048 22.57 10.10 -27.91
C ARG A 1048 21.62 9.62 -26.82
N THR A 1049 21.92 9.95 -25.56
CA THR A 1049 21.07 9.59 -24.41
C THR A 1049 19.68 10.24 -24.45
N LYS A 1050 19.50 11.35 -25.17
CA LYS A 1050 18.19 12.04 -25.32
C LYS A 1050 17.13 11.26 -26.12
N ASN A 1051 17.54 10.26 -26.90
CA ASN A 1051 16.66 9.51 -27.81
C ASN A 1051 16.66 8.00 -27.53
N THR A 1052 17.15 7.57 -26.37
CA THR A 1052 17.31 6.15 -25.98
C THR A 1052 16.45 5.86 -24.76
N SER A 1053 16.08 4.59 -24.50
CA SER A 1053 15.35 4.22 -23.28
C SER A 1053 16.13 4.58 -22.01
N ASP A 1054 15.40 4.92 -20.93
CA ASP A 1054 15.97 5.38 -19.65
C ASP A 1054 17.00 4.40 -19.07
N TRP A 1055 16.74 3.09 -19.19
CA TRP A 1055 17.67 2.04 -18.74
C TRP A 1055 19.00 2.06 -19.50
N ALA A 1056 18.95 2.10 -20.84
CA ALA A 1056 20.16 2.06 -21.67
C ALA A 1056 20.97 3.37 -21.55
N ALA A 1057 20.29 4.50 -21.36
CA ALA A 1057 20.94 5.77 -21.04
C ALA A 1057 21.68 5.68 -19.69
N SER A 1058 21.04 5.15 -18.65
CA SER A 1058 21.64 5.03 -17.30
C SER A 1058 22.90 4.14 -17.29
N VAL A 1059 22.86 2.99 -17.98
CA VAL A 1059 24.02 2.08 -18.11
C VAL A 1059 25.19 2.76 -18.82
N LEU A 1060 24.93 3.43 -19.94
CA LEU A 1060 25.98 4.12 -20.70
C LEU A 1060 26.64 5.24 -19.89
N LEU A 1061 25.85 6.07 -19.21
CA LEU A 1061 26.34 7.18 -18.39
C LEU A 1061 27.20 6.66 -17.22
N THR A 1062 26.75 5.60 -16.57
CA THR A 1062 27.44 4.93 -15.46
C THR A 1062 28.81 4.41 -15.88
N GLU A 1063 28.87 3.65 -16.98
CA GLU A 1063 30.13 3.08 -17.47
C GLU A 1063 31.08 4.16 -18.04
N THR A 1064 30.54 5.23 -18.63
CA THR A 1064 31.33 6.39 -19.07
C THR A 1064 32.04 7.06 -17.89
N VAL A 1065 31.35 7.24 -16.77
CA VAL A 1065 31.97 7.80 -15.55
C VAL A 1065 33.04 6.86 -14.99
N ARG A 1066 32.78 5.54 -14.91
CA ARG A 1066 33.80 4.56 -14.49
C ARG A 1066 35.04 4.62 -15.38
N ALA A 1067 34.85 4.72 -16.69
CA ALA A 1067 35.93 4.83 -17.67
C ALA A 1067 36.81 6.06 -17.44
N LEU A 1068 36.22 7.23 -17.20
CA LEU A 1068 36.97 8.45 -16.92
C LEU A 1068 37.77 8.35 -15.62
N VAL A 1069 37.16 7.83 -14.56
CA VAL A 1069 37.83 7.65 -13.26
C VAL A 1069 38.99 6.65 -13.38
N ALA A 1070 38.83 5.57 -14.14
CA ALA A 1070 39.84 4.53 -14.32
C ALA A 1070 41.12 5.01 -15.05
N GLU A 1071 41.04 6.11 -15.80
CA GLU A 1071 42.17 6.74 -16.48
C GLU A 1071 42.57 8.09 -15.84
N ASP A 1072 42.27 8.28 -14.55
CA ASP A 1072 42.63 9.47 -13.74
C ASP A 1072 41.98 10.81 -14.20
N GLU A 1073 40.91 10.75 -15.01
CA GLU A 1073 40.23 11.90 -15.60
C GLU A 1073 39.07 12.45 -14.75
N TYR A 1074 39.38 12.73 -13.48
CA TYR A 1074 38.39 13.09 -12.45
C TYR A 1074 37.64 14.41 -12.73
N ASP A 1075 38.35 15.44 -13.20
CA ASP A 1075 37.75 16.76 -13.48
C ASP A 1075 36.81 16.69 -14.70
N ARG A 1076 37.17 15.88 -15.70
CA ARG A 1076 36.30 15.60 -16.86
C ARG A 1076 35.07 14.81 -16.47
N ALA A 1077 35.22 13.78 -15.62
CA ALA A 1077 34.09 13.04 -15.08
C ALA A 1077 33.10 13.94 -14.31
N ARG A 1078 33.63 14.88 -13.51
CA ARG A 1078 32.81 15.85 -12.78
C ARG A 1078 32.14 16.87 -13.70
N ALA A 1079 32.83 17.35 -14.73
CA ALA A 1079 32.25 18.25 -15.72
C ALA A 1079 31.14 17.56 -16.54
N PHE A 1080 31.36 16.30 -16.91
CA PHE A 1080 30.38 15.45 -17.59
C PHE A 1080 29.12 15.29 -16.73
N LEU A 1081 29.24 14.91 -15.46
CA LEU A 1081 28.11 14.79 -14.52
C LEU A 1081 27.29 16.08 -14.40
N ARG A 1082 27.95 17.25 -14.37
CA ARG A 1082 27.28 18.56 -14.32
C ARG A 1082 26.52 18.91 -15.59
N SER A 1083 26.88 18.29 -16.72
CA SER A 1083 26.21 18.50 -18.01
C SER A 1083 24.92 17.69 -18.17
N LEU A 1084 24.67 16.73 -17.28
CA LEU A 1084 23.48 15.88 -17.30
C LEU A 1084 22.28 16.58 -16.60
N PRO A 1085 21.04 16.30 -17.01
CA PRO A 1085 19.83 16.82 -16.34
C PRO A 1085 19.74 16.33 -14.88
N ASP A 1086 19.11 17.11 -13.99
CA ASP A 1086 18.90 16.71 -12.58
C ASP A 1086 17.62 15.84 -12.51
N ASP A 1087 17.75 14.55 -12.86
CA ASP A 1087 16.69 13.53 -12.81
C ASP A 1087 17.13 12.27 -12.04
N ALA A 1088 16.18 11.36 -11.78
CA ALA A 1088 16.42 10.15 -10.99
C ALA A 1088 17.45 9.19 -11.64
N GLY A 1089 17.59 9.21 -12.98
CA GLY A 1089 18.60 8.44 -13.71
C GLY A 1089 20.03 8.93 -13.46
N THR A 1090 20.20 10.21 -13.13
CA THR A 1090 21.49 10.85 -12.85
C THR A 1090 22.02 10.55 -11.43
N LEU A 1091 21.15 10.17 -10.49
CA LEU A 1091 21.53 9.77 -9.14
C LEU A 1091 22.42 8.51 -9.14
N LEU A 1092 22.06 7.48 -9.92
CA LEU A 1092 22.86 6.25 -10.04
C LEU A 1092 24.27 6.53 -10.59
N VAL A 1093 24.36 7.46 -11.56
CA VAL A 1093 25.63 7.86 -12.17
C VAL A 1093 26.51 8.60 -11.15
N ARG A 1094 25.91 9.43 -10.28
CA ARG A 1094 26.61 10.11 -9.17
C ARG A 1094 27.10 9.14 -8.10
N ILE A 1095 26.26 8.19 -7.67
CA ILE A 1095 26.66 7.13 -6.75
C ILE A 1095 27.84 6.35 -7.34
N THR A 1096 27.76 6.02 -8.63
CA THR A 1096 28.83 5.33 -9.33
C THR A 1096 30.13 6.13 -9.36
N MET A 1097 30.06 7.45 -9.58
CA MET A 1097 31.24 8.34 -9.48
C MET A 1097 31.91 8.23 -8.11
N VAL A 1098 31.12 8.33 -7.04
CA VAL A 1098 31.61 8.25 -5.66
C VAL A 1098 32.29 6.91 -5.38
N LEU A 1099 31.67 5.81 -5.81
CA LEU A 1099 32.23 4.47 -5.64
C LEU A 1099 33.50 4.28 -6.46
N ALA A 1100 33.52 4.73 -7.71
CA ALA A 1100 34.68 4.62 -8.59
C ALA A 1100 35.87 5.43 -8.04
N LEU A 1101 35.63 6.65 -7.54
CA LEU A 1101 36.66 7.46 -6.88
C LEU A 1101 37.24 6.75 -5.65
N ALA A 1102 36.38 6.10 -4.85
CA ALA A 1102 36.83 5.35 -3.68
C ALA A 1102 37.64 4.10 -4.07
N GLU A 1103 37.23 3.38 -5.13
CA GLU A 1103 37.96 2.24 -5.71
C GLU A 1103 39.33 2.67 -6.25
N ALA A 1104 39.44 3.86 -6.84
CA ALA A 1104 40.70 4.46 -7.29
C ALA A 1104 41.60 5.00 -6.14
N GLY A 1105 41.12 4.98 -4.89
CA GLY A 1105 41.85 5.47 -3.72
C GLY A 1105 41.68 6.97 -3.41
N GLU A 1106 40.87 7.70 -4.18
CA GLU A 1106 40.61 9.14 -4.05
C GLU A 1106 39.48 9.45 -3.04
N ARG A 1107 39.66 9.01 -1.78
CA ARG A 1107 38.62 9.13 -0.73
C ARG A 1107 38.19 10.56 -0.40
N ASP A 1108 39.11 11.53 -0.43
CA ASP A 1108 38.79 12.93 -0.15
C ASP A 1108 37.87 13.52 -1.23
N ARG A 1109 38.09 13.15 -2.50
CA ARG A 1109 37.25 13.57 -3.62
C ARG A 1109 35.87 12.91 -3.56
N ALA A 1110 35.84 11.62 -3.22
CA ALA A 1110 34.59 10.88 -3.03
C ALA A 1110 33.72 11.50 -1.92
N THR A 1111 34.35 11.86 -0.80
CA THR A 1111 33.67 12.51 0.35
C THR A 1111 33.17 13.92 -0.02
N ALA A 1112 33.98 14.70 -0.74
CA ALA A 1112 33.58 16.03 -1.21
C ALA A 1112 32.37 15.97 -2.17
N GLU A 1113 32.30 14.94 -3.02
CA GLU A 1113 31.18 14.77 -3.95
C GLU A 1113 29.88 14.37 -3.22
N ILE A 1114 29.97 13.56 -2.16
CA ILE A 1114 28.83 13.25 -1.26
C ILE A 1114 28.28 14.54 -0.62
N GLN A 1115 29.17 15.41 -0.11
CA GLN A 1115 28.80 16.63 0.61
C GLN A 1115 28.25 17.74 -0.31
N ALA A 1116 28.73 17.85 -1.54
CA ALA A 1116 28.43 18.98 -2.43
C ALA A 1116 26.96 19.08 -2.88
N LYS A 1117 26.18 17.99 -2.77
CA LYS A 1117 24.78 17.92 -3.23
C LYS A 1117 23.80 17.34 -2.21
N GLY A 1118 24.25 16.96 -1.01
CA GLY A 1118 23.35 16.39 0.00
C GLY A 1118 22.88 14.97 -0.32
N LEU A 1119 23.71 14.14 -0.96
CA LEU A 1119 23.37 12.75 -1.36
C LEU A 1119 22.81 11.89 -0.20
N LEU A 1120 23.18 12.20 1.05
CA LEU A 1120 22.66 11.52 2.24
C LEU A 1120 21.30 12.08 2.71
N ALA A 1121 20.97 13.33 2.35
CA ALA A 1121 19.67 13.96 2.59
C ALA A 1121 18.64 13.54 1.52
N ASP A 1122 19.08 13.35 0.27
CA ASP A 1122 18.23 12.82 -0.82
C ASP A 1122 17.69 11.39 -0.55
N ALA A 1123 18.27 10.67 0.42
CA ALA A 1123 17.77 9.38 0.89
C ALA A 1123 16.46 9.47 1.71
N GLU A 1124 15.97 10.69 2.02
CA GLU A 1124 14.70 10.92 2.74
C GLU A 1124 13.46 10.80 1.83
N ASP A 1125 13.59 10.99 0.51
CA ASP A 1125 12.49 11.01 -0.49
C ASP A 1125 12.35 9.72 -1.34
N ALA A 1126 13.03 8.64 -0.96
CA ALA A 1126 13.22 7.46 -1.81
C ALA A 1126 12.06 6.44 -1.76
N ASP A 1127 10.83 6.82 -2.14
CA ASP A 1127 9.72 5.86 -2.34
C ASP A 1127 9.94 4.94 -3.57
N ARG A 1128 10.99 5.17 -4.39
CA ARG A 1128 11.21 4.44 -5.65
C ARG A 1128 12.62 3.89 -5.91
N MET A 1129 13.64 4.13 -5.07
CA MET A 1129 15.03 3.85 -5.51
C MET A 1129 16.01 3.31 -4.44
N PRO A 1130 16.13 1.98 -4.29
CA PRO A 1130 17.20 1.34 -3.52
C PRO A 1130 18.55 1.23 -4.27
N PHE A 1131 18.55 1.27 -5.60
CA PHE A 1131 19.70 0.80 -6.39
C PHE A 1131 20.95 1.67 -6.20
N GLY A 1132 21.89 1.16 -5.39
CA GLY A 1132 23.25 1.67 -5.26
C GLY A 1132 23.50 2.60 -4.06
N LEU A 1133 22.47 3.17 -3.42
CA LEU A 1133 22.66 4.08 -2.27
C LEU A 1133 23.30 3.36 -1.07
N GLY A 1134 22.91 2.11 -0.81
CA GLY A 1134 23.50 1.29 0.25
C GLY A 1134 25.03 1.15 0.11
N ARG A 1135 25.55 1.11 -1.13
CA ARG A 1135 26.99 0.96 -1.39
C ARG A 1135 27.82 2.15 -0.91
N LEU A 1136 27.21 3.31 -0.66
CA LEU A 1136 27.92 4.50 -0.13
C LEU A 1136 28.55 4.24 1.25
N VAL A 1137 28.11 3.20 1.99
CA VAL A 1137 28.76 2.74 3.24
C VAL A 1137 30.24 2.42 3.08
N ARG A 1138 30.70 2.17 1.86
CA ARG A 1138 32.11 1.94 1.51
C ARG A 1138 32.97 3.20 1.60
N VAL A 1139 32.35 4.37 1.68
CA VAL A 1139 33.00 5.68 1.60
C VAL A 1139 32.72 6.54 2.83
N VAL A 1140 31.51 6.48 3.38
CA VAL A 1140 31.12 7.28 4.56
C VAL A 1140 31.68 6.71 5.87
N SER A 1141 31.62 7.52 6.94
CA SER A 1141 32.02 7.05 8.27
C SER A 1141 31.10 5.91 8.73
N PRO A 1142 31.58 4.94 9.54
CA PRO A 1142 30.73 3.83 9.97
C PRO A 1142 29.45 4.26 10.71
N SER A 1143 29.48 5.38 11.46
CA SER A 1143 28.29 5.92 12.12
C SER A 1143 27.26 6.44 11.12
N ASP A 1144 27.71 7.19 10.11
CA ASP A 1144 26.80 7.73 9.09
C ASP A 1144 26.28 6.61 8.18
N GLY A 1145 27.12 5.60 7.90
CA GLY A 1145 26.74 4.39 7.18
C GLY A 1145 25.66 3.58 7.89
N ARG A 1146 25.72 3.48 9.23
CA ARG A 1146 24.68 2.76 10.02
C ARG A 1146 23.34 3.50 9.94
N VAL A 1147 23.35 4.83 10.04
CA VAL A 1147 22.15 5.65 9.90
C VAL A 1147 21.58 5.54 8.48
N LEU A 1148 22.43 5.57 7.46
CA LEU A 1148 22.03 5.40 6.06
C LEU A 1148 21.36 4.04 5.83
N LEU A 1149 22.01 2.93 6.21
CA LEU A 1149 21.43 1.60 6.06
C LEU A 1149 20.16 1.44 6.88
N ALA A 1150 20.11 1.99 8.10
CA ALA A 1150 18.92 1.94 8.94
C ALA A 1150 17.72 2.65 8.29
N ARG A 1151 17.95 3.78 7.62
CA ARG A 1151 16.90 4.49 6.84
C ARG A 1151 16.45 3.68 5.63
N LEU A 1152 17.40 3.15 4.85
CA LEU A 1152 17.08 2.33 3.67
C LEU A 1152 16.33 1.05 4.05
N LEU A 1153 16.74 0.38 5.12
CA LEU A 1153 16.09 -0.81 5.67
C LEU A 1153 14.70 -0.52 6.24
N ARG A 1154 14.20 0.72 6.32
CA ARG A 1154 12.78 0.99 6.63
C ARG A 1154 11.86 0.91 5.41
N ARG A 1155 12.43 0.93 4.21
CA ARG A 1155 11.69 0.96 2.93
C ARG A 1155 12.01 -0.23 2.04
N HIS A 1156 13.13 -0.91 2.28
CA HIS A 1156 13.63 -2.03 1.48
C HIS A 1156 13.89 -3.25 2.36
N SER A 1157 13.94 -4.44 1.73
CA SER A 1157 14.18 -5.69 2.44
C SER A 1157 15.63 -5.81 2.90
N LEU A 1158 15.86 -6.57 3.97
CA LEU A 1158 17.19 -6.95 4.40
C LEU A 1158 17.94 -7.72 3.31
N GLU A 1159 17.24 -8.51 2.48
CA GLU A 1159 17.83 -9.24 1.36
C GLU A 1159 18.48 -8.30 0.34
N ASP A 1160 17.77 -7.24 -0.06
CA ASP A 1160 18.25 -6.27 -1.05
C ASP A 1160 19.52 -5.54 -0.61
N LEU A 1161 19.69 -5.35 0.70
CA LEU A 1161 20.78 -4.60 1.31
C LEU A 1161 21.80 -5.48 2.03
N LEU A 1162 21.68 -6.82 1.93
CA LEU A 1162 22.48 -7.75 2.72
C LEU A 1162 23.99 -7.60 2.47
N ASP A 1163 24.38 -7.45 1.20
CA ASP A 1163 25.78 -7.23 0.81
C ASP A 1163 26.37 -5.97 1.47
N ASP A 1164 25.59 -4.89 1.56
CA ASP A 1164 26.02 -3.61 2.14
C ASP A 1164 26.01 -3.66 3.68
N VAL A 1165 25.06 -4.38 4.28
CA VAL A 1165 25.01 -4.66 5.72
C VAL A 1165 26.24 -5.46 6.18
N LEU A 1166 26.57 -6.56 5.48
CA LEU A 1166 27.71 -7.42 5.82
C LEU A 1166 29.04 -6.68 5.63
N TYR A 1167 29.13 -5.78 4.65
CA TYR A 1167 30.29 -4.93 4.46
C TYR A 1167 30.50 -3.96 5.63
N LEU A 1168 29.44 -3.25 6.04
CA LEU A 1168 29.52 -2.24 7.10
C LEU A 1168 29.69 -2.87 8.48
N GLU A 1169 28.95 -3.94 8.77
CA GLU A 1169 28.91 -4.60 10.07
C GLU A 1169 29.18 -6.12 9.95
N PRO A 1170 30.45 -6.52 9.78
CA PRO A 1170 30.85 -7.94 9.69
C PRO A 1170 30.34 -8.82 10.85
N ALA A 1171 30.12 -8.23 12.03
CA ALA A 1171 29.57 -8.90 13.19
C ALA A 1171 28.13 -9.40 12.99
N ALA A 1172 27.43 -8.95 11.94
CA ALA A 1172 26.10 -9.43 11.57
C ALA A 1172 26.11 -10.81 10.91
N ALA A 1173 27.24 -11.29 10.38
CA ALA A 1173 27.29 -12.55 9.64
C ALA A 1173 26.81 -13.78 10.45
N PRO A 1174 27.20 -13.98 11.73
CA PRO A 1174 26.67 -15.07 12.54
C PRO A 1174 25.16 -14.93 12.81
N PHE A 1175 24.67 -13.69 13.01
CA PHE A 1175 23.24 -13.44 13.21
C PHE A 1175 22.42 -13.79 11.97
N VAL A 1176 22.88 -13.37 10.79
CA VAL A 1176 22.27 -13.69 9.50
C VAL A 1176 22.24 -15.21 9.27
N PHE A 1177 23.35 -15.89 9.54
CA PHE A 1177 23.44 -17.35 9.44
C PHE A 1177 22.48 -18.06 10.41
N GLU A 1178 22.47 -17.65 11.68
CA GLU A 1178 21.58 -18.23 12.70
C GLU A 1178 20.11 -18.01 12.34
N TRP A 1179 19.75 -16.83 11.85
CA TRP A 1179 18.37 -16.55 11.46
C TRP A 1179 17.92 -17.37 10.24
N CYS A 1180 18.78 -17.47 9.22
CA CYS A 1180 18.52 -18.32 8.05
C CYS A 1180 18.38 -19.80 8.44
N THR A 1181 19.15 -20.28 9.43
CA THR A 1181 19.16 -21.70 9.85
C THR A 1181 18.12 -22.08 10.93
N ALA A 1182 17.79 -21.20 11.88
CA ALA A 1182 16.95 -21.48 13.04
C ALA A 1182 15.49 -21.84 12.69
N LYS A 1183 14.92 -21.23 11.64
CA LYS A 1183 13.58 -21.58 11.17
C LYS A 1183 13.53 -22.84 10.32
N ALA A 1184 14.66 -23.25 9.74
CA ALA A 1184 14.76 -24.50 9.02
C ALA A 1184 14.60 -25.71 9.96
N THR A 1185 14.87 -25.57 11.27
CA THR A 1185 14.62 -26.59 12.30
C THR A 1185 13.16 -26.66 12.78
N ASN A 1186 12.35 -25.61 12.64
CA ASN A 1186 10.93 -25.61 13.02
C ASN A 1186 10.00 -26.29 11.99
N ARG A 1187 10.55 -26.75 10.84
CA ARG A 1187 9.84 -27.51 9.80
C ARG A 1187 10.15 -29.02 9.81
N ALA A 1188 10.88 -29.51 10.80
CA ALA A 1188 11.11 -30.94 11.07
C ALA A 1188 10.34 -31.36 12.32
#